data_AF-A0A7V3EMT0-F1
#
_entry.id   AF-A0A7V3EMT0-F1
#
_cell.length_a   1.000
_cell.length_b   1.000
_cell.length_c   1.000
_cell.angle_alpha   90.00
_cell.angle_beta   90.00
_cell.angle_gamma   90.00
#
_symmetry.space_group_name_H-M   'P 1'
#
loop_
_entity.id
_entity.type
_entity.pdbx_description
1 polymer ?
#
loop_
_entity_poly.entity_id
_entity_poly.type
_entity_poly.pdbx_seq_one_letter_code
_entity_poly.pdbx_strand_id
1 'polypeptide(L)'
;MAAGNKTTPEQVAGQLDRLAEALVLASPDDDASLVEIGEGLKQVSKQLRKKRTRKSKSVTRIVKRLEEARTKDEAERQAALDEAGLAVTALREFLVDGRPEQEVVFPGEHDADAPADSAVVAAPTVPDEPEPMPVEAAVSEEQRPAAPQPPAAPKPRRFALPAHIDERIFGDFLERQPGVLEDLESLTLELEKAPDTEKYNTLRRLIHTLKGESGMLGLDGIQRLCHRLEDRLAPESVAQMVDLLLGAKDWLGRMFAFYAGRGDEPEPVEAMIAKVEAFRPQAVCAPASAAPAPPQPAVPAPPLAAAPLASSPAPTTAAEVQPTGAVRPAAASAPPASDAAPVEAAPAEPEVVPVEGDPELLKEFISEAREHLDASDNHLLSLESDPRNDEALNAVFRAFHTIKGVAGFLELHDIQKLSHEAENVLDRARKNTLVLEGAAMDVTFEAADMLKKMVQQVADALAAGSGMKREKGMPALIERIKAVQEGRAVAAPPPVAAPGQKLGEILVAQGAISPDKVDEALKKQSAAAADGEGPLLGTILVEEGAASVKDVAHALRAQKAAAASPANAPTGQTGVTVKETIKVDADRLDRLVDMIGELVIAEAMVSQSRDIRQLNTTELNRHLAQLDKITRELQEIGTSLRMVPIRSTFQKMARLARDLSKKFNKPVEFVMAGEDTELDKSVVEKIGDPLVHMVRNALDHGLEATAEERRKAGKPETGRVELRAFHRGGNIWIELEDDGRGLDRDVLLAKGREKGLVREGENLSDEEIYKLIFAPGFSTAKQVTDVSGRGVGMDVVRRNIEALRGQVEIRSTKGRGTVFSIRLPLTLAIIDGMVVRVGRERYIIPTLSVVMSIRPEKKDISTVLNKGEMLQLQGKLLPFFRMGELFQVEGASRDATQALVVIVEDNGRRAGILCDELLGQQQIVIKSLGEALRGIDGLAGGAIMPDGTVGLILDVAGLVRLAHSGAKNGIPEEPSAGERRPAPEPKTETGTTADTMADARAGLRSELAAQTA
;
A
#
# COMPACT_ATOMS: atom_id res chain seq x y z
N MET A 1 -62.66 16.45 -24.00
CA MET A 1 -61.80 17.26 -23.10
C MET A 1 -61.49 16.42 -21.87
N ALA A 2 -60.31 15.86 -21.65
CA ALA A 2 -59.16 15.65 -22.55
C ALA A 2 -58.48 14.31 -22.17
N ALA A 3 -57.96 13.55 -23.14
CA ALA A 3 -57.37 12.24 -22.89
C ALA A 3 -55.84 12.32 -22.80
N GLY A 4 -55.25 11.75 -21.75
CA GLY A 4 -53.81 11.68 -21.57
C GLY A 4 -53.22 10.39 -22.15
N ASN A 5 -52.60 10.46 -23.34
CA ASN A 5 -51.98 9.31 -24.00
C ASN A 5 -50.97 8.59 -23.09
N LYS A 6 -51.18 7.27 -22.91
CA LYS A 6 -50.11 6.32 -22.55
C LYS A 6 -49.53 5.76 -23.85
N THR A 7 -48.28 6.06 -24.16
CA THR A 7 -47.58 5.44 -25.30
C THR A 7 -47.42 3.93 -25.05
N THR A 8 -47.74 3.08 -26.03
CA THR A 8 -47.50 1.63 -25.93
C THR A 8 -46.03 1.30 -26.26
N PRO A 9 -45.49 0.14 -25.83
CA PRO A 9 -44.13 -0.27 -26.21
C PRO A 9 -43.91 -0.33 -27.73
N GLU A 10 -44.90 -0.83 -28.47
CA GLU A 10 -44.91 -0.91 -29.94
C GLU A 10 -44.77 0.48 -30.59
N GLN A 11 -45.42 1.51 -30.03
CA GLN A 11 -45.31 2.88 -30.50
C GLN A 11 -43.92 3.50 -30.23
N VAL A 12 -43.19 2.99 -29.24
CA VAL A 12 -41.81 3.42 -28.93
C VAL A 12 -40.81 2.67 -29.83
N ALA A 13 -41.00 1.37 -30.06
CA ALA A 13 -40.23 0.60 -31.04
C ALA A 13 -40.34 1.24 -32.43
N GLY A 14 -41.57 1.42 -32.94
CA GLY A 14 -41.84 2.12 -34.20
C GLY A 14 -41.55 3.64 -34.20
N GLN A 15 -40.96 4.20 -33.14
CA GLN A 15 -40.30 5.51 -33.15
C GLN A 15 -38.77 5.38 -33.25
N LEU A 16 -38.18 4.38 -32.60
CA LEU A 16 -36.74 4.08 -32.70
C LEU A 16 -36.36 3.50 -34.06
N ASP A 17 -37.17 2.59 -34.61
CA ASP A 17 -36.88 1.97 -35.92
C ASP A 17 -36.87 3.03 -37.05
N ARG A 18 -37.81 4.00 -37.02
CA ARG A 18 -37.81 5.15 -37.95
C ARG A 18 -36.65 6.12 -37.74
N LEU A 19 -36.14 6.26 -36.51
CA LEU A 19 -34.94 7.03 -36.25
C LEU A 19 -33.70 6.33 -36.81
N ALA A 20 -33.63 4.99 -36.72
CA ALA A 20 -32.58 4.21 -37.36
C ALA A 20 -32.62 4.31 -38.89
N GLU A 21 -33.81 4.25 -39.50
CA GLU A 21 -33.97 4.50 -40.95
C GLU A 21 -33.51 5.92 -41.35
N ALA A 22 -33.87 6.95 -40.58
CA ALA A 22 -33.42 8.32 -40.82
C ALA A 22 -31.91 8.48 -40.66
N LEU A 23 -31.30 7.84 -39.66
CA LEU A 23 -29.85 7.84 -39.43
C LEU A 23 -29.06 7.14 -40.57
N VAL A 24 -29.61 6.08 -41.17
CA VAL A 24 -28.99 5.39 -42.32
C VAL A 24 -29.10 6.20 -43.62
N LEU A 25 -30.04 7.14 -43.71
CA LEU A 25 -30.26 8.00 -44.87
C LEU A 25 -29.69 9.43 -44.71
N ALA A 26 -29.20 9.78 -43.53
CA ALA A 26 -28.65 11.10 -43.23
C ALA A 26 -27.30 11.34 -43.93
N SER A 27 -27.13 12.54 -44.50
CA SER A 27 -25.84 13.03 -44.99
C SER A 27 -25.27 14.08 -44.02
N PRO A 28 -23.96 14.10 -43.72
CA PRO A 28 -23.35 15.13 -42.88
C PRO A 28 -23.46 16.55 -43.49
N ASP A 29 -23.61 16.66 -44.81
CA ASP A 29 -23.90 17.91 -45.52
C ASP A 29 -25.30 18.48 -45.22
N ASP A 30 -26.27 17.64 -44.83
CA ASP A 30 -27.66 18.05 -44.68
C ASP A 30 -28.03 18.48 -43.26
N ASP A 31 -28.14 19.79 -43.08
CA ASP A 31 -28.62 20.44 -41.87
C ASP A 31 -30.05 20.03 -41.47
N ALA A 32 -30.90 19.56 -42.41
CA ALA A 32 -32.26 19.12 -42.09
C ALA A 32 -32.26 17.75 -41.39
N SER A 33 -31.50 16.78 -41.91
CA SER A 33 -31.31 15.45 -41.30
C SER A 33 -30.84 15.53 -39.84
N LEU A 34 -29.85 16.39 -39.55
CA LEU A 34 -29.36 16.64 -38.19
C LEU A 34 -30.46 17.16 -37.25
N VAL A 35 -31.36 18.01 -37.75
CA VAL A 35 -32.48 18.56 -36.97
C VAL A 35 -33.56 17.51 -36.72
N GLU A 36 -33.96 16.73 -37.74
CA GLU A 36 -35.00 15.70 -37.61
C GLU A 36 -34.60 14.60 -36.60
N ILE A 37 -33.37 14.10 -36.69
CA ILE A 37 -32.81 13.13 -35.74
C ILE A 37 -32.76 13.73 -34.32
N GLY A 38 -32.32 14.99 -34.20
CA GLY A 38 -32.30 15.71 -32.93
C GLY A 38 -33.69 15.88 -32.30
N GLU A 39 -34.74 16.17 -33.08
CA GLU A 39 -36.11 16.29 -32.57
C GLU A 39 -36.72 14.94 -32.17
N GLY A 40 -36.46 13.87 -32.92
CA GLY A 40 -36.87 12.52 -32.54
C GLY A 40 -36.23 12.06 -31.22
N LEU A 41 -34.92 12.26 -31.06
CA LEU A 41 -34.21 11.96 -29.80
C LEU A 41 -34.69 12.84 -28.62
N LYS A 42 -35.05 14.11 -28.85
CA LYS A 42 -35.75 14.94 -27.84
C LYS A 42 -37.09 14.31 -27.43
N GLN A 43 -37.86 13.77 -28.38
CA GLN A 43 -39.15 13.12 -28.10
C GLN A 43 -38.98 11.84 -27.27
N VAL A 44 -37.98 11.01 -27.58
CA VAL A 44 -37.65 9.80 -26.78
C VAL A 44 -37.14 10.16 -25.38
N SER A 45 -36.22 11.14 -25.27
CA SER A 45 -35.73 11.67 -23.99
C SER A 45 -36.87 12.15 -23.09
N LYS A 46 -37.87 12.85 -23.65
CA LYS A 46 -39.07 13.30 -22.93
C LYS A 46 -39.96 12.16 -22.42
N GLN A 47 -39.90 10.98 -23.04
CA GLN A 47 -40.59 9.77 -22.58
C GLN A 47 -39.77 9.04 -21.49
N LEU A 48 -38.45 8.91 -21.65
CA LEU A 48 -37.54 8.36 -20.64
C LEU A 48 -37.61 9.11 -19.30
N ARG A 49 -37.64 10.45 -19.33
CA ARG A 49 -37.78 11.26 -18.12
C ARG A 49 -39.05 10.96 -17.32
N LYS A 50 -40.13 10.51 -17.96
CA LYS A 50 -41.35 10.04 -17.26
C LYS A 50 -41.16 8.67 -16.58
N LYS A 51 -40.25 7.82 -17.09
CA LYS A 51 -39.85 6.55 -16.48
C LYS A 51 -38.71 6.68 -15.43
N ARG A 52 -38.21 7.90 -15.15
CA ARG A 52 -37.14 8.20 -14.17
C ARG A 52 -35.78 7.52 -14.42
N THR A 53 -35.46 7.12 -15.65
CA THR A 53 -34.20 6.41 -15.97
C THR A 53 -32.98 7.34 -15.99
N ARG A 54 -31.81 6.83 -15.59
CA ARG A 54 -30.52 7.56 -15.57
C ARG A 54 -30.08 7.94 -16.98
N LYS A 55 -30.20 7.02 -17.95
CA LYS A 55 -29.82 7.22 -19.37
C LYS A 55 -30.50 8.42 -20.04
N SER A 56 -31.59 8.95 -19.47
CA SER A 56 -32.28 10.15 -19.97
C SER A 56 -31.42 11.42 -19.96
N LYS A 57 -30.38 11.50 -19.12
CA LYS A 57 -29.37 12.57 -19.18
C LYS A 57 -28.49 12.43 -20.42
N SER A 58 -28.06 11.21 -20.72
CA SER A 58 -27.11 10.87 -21.79
C SER A 58 -27.70 11.16 -23.17
N VAL A 59 -28.94 10.75 -23.42
CA VAL A 59 -29.69 11.16 -24.64
C VAL A 59 -29.84 12.69 -24.74
N THR A 60 -30.00 13.40 -23.62
CA THR A 60 -30.05 14.88 -23.63
C THR A 60 -28.70 15.50 -24.03
N ARG A 61 -27.56 14.86 -23.68
CA ARG A 61 -26.22 15.32 -24.08
C ARG A 61 -26.00 15.16 -25.59
N ILE A 62 -26.37 14.01 -26.15
CA ILE A 62 -26.20 13.69 -27.58
C ILE A 62 -27.04 14.62 -28.45
N VAL A 63 -28.30 14.89 -28.04
CA VAL A 63 -29.14 15.94 -28.66
C VAL A 63 -28.43 17.30 -28.71
N LYS A 64 -27.80 17.73 -27.60
CA LYS A 64 -27.07 19.01 -27.56
C LYS A 64 -25.83 18.98 -28.47
N ARG A 65 -25.13 17.85 -28.57
CA ARG A 65 -23.97 17.68 -29.46
C ARG A 65 -24.37 17.74 -30.93
N LEU A 66 -25.50 17.12 -31.32
CA LEU A 66 -26.09 17.26 -32.66
C LEU A 66 -26.43 18.73 -32.97
N GLU A 67 -27.01 19.47 -32.02
CA GLU A 67 -27.30 20.91 -32.20
C GLU A 67 -26.03 21.75 -32.36
N GLU A 68 -24.96 21.44 -31.61
CA GLU A 68 -23.66 22.13 -31.70
C GLU A 68 -22.87 21.75 -32.96
N ALA A 69 -22.99 20.52 -33.46
CA ALA A 69 -22.34 20.03 -34.68
C ALA A 69 -22.77 20.79 -35.95
N ARG A 70 -23.97 21.39 -35.95
CA ARG A 70 -24.48 22.17 -37.10
C ARG A 70 -23.61 23.35 -37.49
N THR A 71 -22.88 23.96 -36.56
CA THR A 71 -21.94 25.07 -36.84
C THR A 71 -20.48 24.61 -36.94
N LYS A 72 -20.24 23.29 -37.02
CA LYS A 72 -18.92 22.64 -37.10
C LYS A 72 -18.73 21.98 -38.47
N ASP A 73 -17.54 21.41 -38.67
CA ASP A 73 -17.13 20.78 -39.92
C ASP A 73 -17.79 19.41 -40.17
N GLU A 74 -17.63 18.91 -41.39
CA GLU A 74 -18.19 17.63 -41.87
C GLU A 74 -17.79 16.44 -40.99
N ALA A 75 -16.58 16.45 -40.42
CA ALA A 75 -16.08 15.40 -39.55
C ALA A 75 -16.76 15.42 -38.16
N GLU A 76 -16.91 16.59 -37.53
CA GLU A 76 -17.66 16.70 -36.27
C GLU A 76 -19.18 16.47 -36.46
N ARG A 77 -19.72 16.77 -37.65
CA ARG A 77 -21.10 16.43 -38.06
C ARG A 77 -21.30 14.92 -38.15
N GLN A 78 -20.43 14.21 -38.87
CA GLN A 78 -20.50 12.75 -38.99
C GLN A 78 -20.35 12.07 -37.64
N ALA A 79 -19.34 12.46 -36.84
CA ALA A 79 -19.12 11.89 -35.51
C ALA A 79 -20.31 12.08 -34.55
N ALA A 80 -21.11 13.15 -34.71
CA ALA A 80 -22.34 13.35 -33.94
C ALA A 80 -23.51 12.48 -34.43
N LEU A 81 -23.58 12.18 -35.75
CA LEU A 81 -24.53 11.21 -36.31
C LEU A 81 -24.20 9.77 -35.86
N ASP A 82 -22.92 9.38 -35.87
CA ASP A 82 -22.47 8.06 -35.43
C ASP A 82 -22.79 7.82 -33.94
N GLU A 83 -22.54 8.83 -33.09
CA GLU A 83 -22.90 8.78 -31.66
C GLU A 83 -24.43 8.67 -31.45
N ALA A 84 -25.22 9.33 -32.30
CA ALA A 84 -26.68 9.21 -32.29
C ALA A 84 -27.16 7.83 -32.76
N GLY A 85 -26.49 7.20 -33.73
CA GLY A 85 -26.72 5.83 -34.18
C GLY A 85 -26.54 4.81 -33.05
N LEU A 86 -25.39 4.86 -32.37
CA LEU A 86 -25.11 4.03 -31.20
C LEU A 86 -26.16 4.22 -30.08
N ALA A 87 -26.61 5.46 -29.87
CA ALA A 87 -27.63 5.76 -28.87
C ALA A 87 -29.02 5.19 -29.22
N VAL A 88 -29.43 5.20 -30.49
CA VAL A 88 -30.71 4.59 -30.93
C VAL A 88 -30.67 3.07 -30.74
N THR A 89 -29.54 2.42 -31.02
CA THR A 89 -29.36 0.97 -30.76
C THR A 89 -29.44 0.66 -29.28
N ALA A 90 -28.71 1.38 -28.42
CA ALA A 90 -28.78 1.20 -26.96
C ALA A 90 -30.19 1.49 -26.40
N LEU A 91 -30.90 2.48 -26.95
CA LEU A 91 -32.29 2.76 -26.60
C LEU A 91 -33.24 1.61 -26.95
N ARG A 92 -32.96 0.88 -28.04
CA ARG A 92 -33.75 -0.27 -28.49
C ARG A 92 -33.58 -1.46 -27.54
N GLU A 93 -32.34 -1.81 -27.22
CA GLU A 93 -32.06 -2.90 -26.27
C GLU A 93 -32.72 -2.67 -24.90
N PHE A 94 -32.73 -1.43 -24.42
CA PHE A 94 -33.30 -1.06 -23.13
C PHE A 94 -34.84 -0.90 -23.14
N LEU A 95 -35.43 -0.35 -24.21
CA LEU A 95 -36.88 -0.03 -24.24
C LEU A 95 -37.75 -1.07 -24.93
N VAL A 96 -37.18 -1.90 -25.80
CA VAL A 96 -37.88 -2.90 -26.61
C VAL A 96 -37.47 -4.30 -26.18
N ASP A 97 -36.16 -4.58 -26.17
CA ASP A 97 -35.63 -5.92 -25.89
C ASP A 97 -35.48 -6.19 -24.37
N GLY A 98 -35.72 -5.18 -23.52
CA GLY A 98 -35.98 -5.33 -22.08
C GLY A 98 -34.76 -5.51 -21.16
N ARG A 99 -33.54 -5.28 -21.66
CA ARG A 99 -32.30 -5.44 -20.88
C ARG A 99 -32.25 -4.50 -19.66
N PRO A 100 -31.63 -4.90 -18.53
CA PRO A 100 -31.49 -4.05 -17.36
C PRO A 100 -30.58 -2.83 -17.63
N GLU A 101 -30.85 -1.70 -16.96
CA GLU A 101 -30.17 -0.40 -17.19
C GLU A 101 -28.64 -0.43 -16.95
N GLN A 102 -28.14 -1.48 -16.29
CA GLN A 102 -26.72 -1.70 -15.98
C GLN A 102 -25.94 -2.39 -17.11
N GLU A 103 -26.58 -3.23 -17.93
CA GLU A 103 -25.93 -3.97 -19.02
C GLU A 103 -25.87 -3.17 -20.32
N VAL A 104 -26.79 -2.21 -20.50
CA VAL A 104 -26.88 -1.40 -21.73
C VAL A 104 -25.95 -0.19 -21.66
N VAL A 105 -24.80 -0.28 -22.32
CA VAL A 105 -23.86 0.84 -22.47
C VAL A 105 -24.46 1.92 -23.37
N PHE A 106 -24.36 3.20 -22.97
CA PHE A 106 -24.74 4.33 -23.81
C PHE A 106 -23.49 5.09 -24.28
N PRO A 107 -23.44 5.56 -25.53
CA PRO A 107 -22.31 6.36 -25.99
C PRO A 107 -22.18 7.64 -25.17
N GLY A 108 -20.94 7.99 -24.83
CA GLY A 108 -20.61 9.07 -23.90
C GLY A 108 -20.82 8.73 -22.41
N GLU A 109 -21.21 7.51 -22.03
CA GLU A 109 -21.08 7.00 -20.66
C GLU A 109 -19.74 6.28 -20.46
N HIS A 110 -18.64 6.99 -20.74
CA HIS A 110 -17.30 6.57 -20.33
C HIS A 110 -16.77 7.54 -19.25
N ASP A 111 -16.34 6.97 -18.12
CA ASP A 111 -15.33 7.60 -17.28
C ASP A 111 -13.98 7.63 -18.03
N ALA A 112 -13.08 8.52 -17.63
CA ALA A 112 -11.91 8.91 -18.43
C ALA A 112 -10.75 7.89 -18.51
N ASP A 113 -11.00 6.61 -18.21
CA ASP A 113 -10.04 5.49 -18.24
C ASP A 113 -10.66 4.24 -18.88
N ALA A 114 -10.91 4.28 -20.19
CA ALA A 114 -11.17 3.09 -21.03
C ALA A 114 -11.02 3.40 -22.54
N PRO A 115 -9.97 2.91 -23.23
CA PRO A 115 -9.98 2.78 -24.69
C PRO A 115 -10.81 1.56 -25.14
N ALA A 116 -11.19 1.51 -26.40
CA ALA A 116 -12.12 0.50 -26.94
C ALA A 116 -11.41 -0.63 -27.70
N ASP A 117 -12.04 -1.81 -27.77
CA ASP A 117 -12.53 -2.33 -29.06
C ASP A 117 -13.65 -3.38 -28.89
N SER A 118 -14.20 -3.83 -30.03
CA SER A 118 -15.11 -4.96 -30.29
C SER A 118 -16.61 -4.76 -30.04
N ALA A 119 -17.35 -4.61 -31.14
CA ALA A 119 -18.81 -4.79 -31.20
C ALA A 119 -19.20 -5.60 -32.45
N VAL A 120 -19.48 -6.91 -32.30
CA VAL A 120 -19.96 -7.78 -33.39
C VAL A 120 -21.07 -8.75 -32.94
N VAL A 121 -22.30 -8.24 -32.93
CA VAL A 121 -23.51 -8.80 -33.59
C VAL A 121 -23.84 -10.32 -33.47
N ALA A 122 -24.92 -10.61 -32.72
CA ALA A 122 -25.97 -11.64 -32.96
C ALA A 122 -25.70 -13.17 -32.83
N ALA A 123 -26.67 -14.06 -32.50
CA ALA A 123 -27.98 -13.97 -31.81
C ALA A 123 -28.48 -15.40 -31.35
N PRO A 124 -29.77 -15.83 -31.30
CA PRO A 124 -30.39 -16.30 -30.02
C PRO A 124 -31.22 -17.63 -30.04
N THR A 125 -31.71 -18.08 -28.86
CA THR A 125 -33.06 -18.72 -28.62
C THR A 125 -33.22 -19.17 -27.15
N VAL A 126 -34.10 -18.58 -26.30
CA VAL A 126 -35.52 -18.92 -25.90
C VAL A 126 -35.79 -20.25 -25.12
N PRO A 127 -36.79 -20.31 -24.17
CA PRO A 127 -36.77 -21.18 -22.96
C PRO A 127 -38.05 -22.03 -22.71
N ASP A 128 -38.20 -22.67 -21.52
CA ASP A 128 -39.50 -22.90 -20.85
C ASP A 128 -39.41 -23.28 -19.33
N GLU A 129 -40.55 -23.28 -18.59
CA GLU A 129 -40.73 -23.67 -17.15
C GLU A 129 -41.43 -25.08 -17.00
N PRO A 130 -42.00 -25.57 -15.85
CA PRO A 130 -41.82 -25.34 -14.39
C PRO A 130 -41.70 -26.65 -13.51
N GLU A 131 -41.77 -26.49 -12.17
CA GLU A 131 -41.90 -27.44 -11.00
C GLU A 131 -42.88 -28.66 -11.09
N PRO A 132 -42.90 -29.69 -10.17
CA PRO A 132 -42.65 -29.66 -8.70
C PRO A 132 -42.02 -30.90 -7.97
N MET A 133 -42.05 -30.91 -6.62
CA MET A 133 -41.53 -31.91 -5.62
C MET A 133 -42.55 -33.06 -5.26
N PRO A 134 -42.52 -33.80 -4.10
CA PRO A 134 -41.46 -34.19 -3.09
C PRO A 134 -41.48 -35.68 -2.60
N VAL A 135 -40.50 -36.15 -1.78
CA VAL A 135 -40.70 -37.13 -0.64
C VAL A 135 -39.48 -37.31 0.33
N GLU A 136 -39.75 -37.27 1.65
CA GLU A 136 -39.47 -38.24 2.76
C GLU A 136 -38.24 -39.22 2.79
N ALA A 137 -37.69 -39.72 3.93
CA ALA A 137 -37.76 -39.42 5.40
C ALA A 137 -36.76 -40.31 6.24
N ALA A 138 -36.85 -40.25 7.59
CA ALA A 138 -36.20 -41.06 8.67
C ALA A 138 -34.74 -40.71 9.11
N VAL A 139 -34.24 -40.82 10.37
CA VAL A 139 -34.71 -40.79 11.80
C VAL A 139 -34.01 -41.84 12.70
N SER A 140 -33.41 -41.40 13.83
CA SER A 140 -33.08 -42.11 15.11
C SER A 140 -32.45 -41.05 16.05
N GLU A 141 -32.95 -40.66 17.25
CA GLU A 141 -33.15 -41.35 18.56
C GLU A 141 -31.86 -41.85 19.25
N GLU A 142 -31.65 -41.74 20.58
CA GLU A 142 -32.43 -41.20 21.73
C GLU A 142 -31.69 -39.99 22.44
N GLN A 143 -31.77 -39.57 23.73
CA GLN A 143 -32.54 -39.97 24.94
C GLN A 143 -32.74 -38.86 26.02
N ARG A 144 -34.02 -38.53 26.31
CA ARG A 144 -34.68 -38.13 27.59
C ARG A 144 -34.19 -36.93 28.48
N PRO A 145 -35.07 -36.38 29.37
CA PRO A 145 -35.10 -34.93 29.65
C PRO A 145 -34.95 -34.48 31.13
N ALA A 146 -34.97 -33.16 31.34
CA ALA A 146 -35.19 -32.48 32.63
C ALA A 146 -36.32 -31.43 32.55
N ALA A 147 -36.74 -30.90 33.71
CA ALA A 147 -37.97 -30.12 33.92
C ALA A 147 -37.94 -28.67 33.33
N PRO A 148 -39.11 -28.05 33.05
CA PRO A 148 -39.19 -26.78 32.31
C PRO A 148 -38.83 -25.54 33.15
N GLN A 149 -38.14 -24.60 32.50
CA GLN A 149 -37.98 -23.23 32.97
C GLN A 149 -39.09 -22.32 32.41
N PRO A 150 -39.44 -21.19 33.06
CA PRO A 150 -40.42 -20.24 32.54
C PRO A 150 -40.00 -19.64 31.18
N PRO A 151 -40.95 -19.14 30.36
CA PRO A 151 -40.64 -18.61 29.04
C PRO A 151 -39.70 -17.41 29.13
N ALA A 152 -38.48 -17.57 28.62
CA ALA A 152 -37.56 -16.46 28.43
C ALA A 152 -38.13 -15.45 27.42
N ALA A 153 -37.82 -14.17 27.65
CA ALA A 153 -38.19 -13.09 26.73
C ALA A 153 -37.69 -13.37 25.30
N PRO A 154 -38.39 -12.90 24.24
CA PRO A 154 -37.96 -13.10 22.88
C PRO A 154 -36.56 -12.52 22.67
N LYS A 155 -35.62 -13.37 22.24
CA LYS A 155 -34.27 -12.92 21.90
C LYS A 155 -34.37 -11.92 20.74
N PRO A 156 -33.63 -10.79 20.77
CA PRO A 156 -33.60 -9.87 19.64
C PRO A 156 -33.14 -10.60 18.38
N ARG A 157 -33.73 -10.24 17.23
CA ARG A 157 -33.33 -10.78 15.93
C ARG A 157 -31.91 -10.32 15.65
N ARG A 158 -30.93 -11.23 15.77
CA ARG A 158 -29.58 -10.97 15.26
C ARG A 158 -29.67 -10.71 13.76
N PHE A 159 -29.15 -9.56 13.33
CA PHE A 159 -28.88 -9.31 11.93
C PHE A 159 -27.91 -10.37 11.41
N ALA A 160 -28.27 -11.05 10.32
CA ALA A 160 -27.39 -12.03 9.69
C ALA A 160 -26.46 -11.30 8.72
N LEU A 161 -25.17 -11.23 9.06
CA LEU A 161 -24.15 -10.69 8.16
C LEU A 161 -24.10 -11.53 6.88
N PRO A 162 -23.98 -10.90 5.69
CA PRO A 162 -23.66 -11.59 4.46
C PRO A 162 -22.41 -12.47 4.61
N ALA A 163 -22.46 -13.68 4.04
CA ALA A 163 -21.46 -14.75 4.28
C ALA A 163 -20.03 -14.46 3.78
N HIS A 164 -19.76 -13.27 3.25
CA HIS A 164 -18.45 -12.79 2.79
C HIS A 164 -17.80 -11.76 3.73
N ILE A 165 -18.46 -11.38 4.84
CA ILE A 165 -17.97 -10.35 5.78
C ILE A 165 -17.35 -11.02 7.02
N ASP A 166 -16.12 -10.66 7.37
CA ASP A 166 -15.47 -11.10 8.60
C ASP A 166 -16.09 -10.36 9.80
N GLU A 167 -16.66 -11.12 10.76
CA GLU A 167 -17.26 -10.60 11.99
C GLU A 167 -16.31 -9.69 12.79
N ARG A 168 -14.99 -9.87 12.65
CA ARG A 168 -13.96 -9.04 13.32
C ARG A 168 -13.87 -7.66 12.71
N ILE A 169 -13.84 -7.56 11.37
CA ILE A 169 -13.77 -6.27 10.66
C ILE A 169 -15.07 -5.48 10.91
N PHE A 170 -16.21 -6.19 11.00
CA PHE A 170 -17.49 -5.59 11.38
C PHE A 170 -17.51 -5.10 12.85
N GLY A 171 -16.89 -5.84 13.77
CA GLY A 171 -16.70 -5.42 15.16
C GLY A 171 -15.82 -4.18 15.29
N ASP A 172 -14.62 -4.23 14.72
CA ASP A 172 -13.66 -3.11 14.64
C ASP A 172 -14.29 -1.84 14.05
N PHE A 173 -15.17 -1.98 13.05
CA PHE A 173 -15.94 -0.88 12.47
C PHE A 173 -16.93 -0.29 13.47
N LEU A 174 -17.78 -1.12 14.10
CA LEU A 174 -18.80 -0.68 15.06
C LEU A 174 -18.21 0.00 16.30
N GLU A 175 -17.04 -0.44 16.78
CA GLU A 175 -16.37 0.19 17.94
C GLU A 175 -15.86 1.61 17.65
N ARG A 176 -15.61 1.97 16.39
CA ARG A 176 -15.13 3.31 15.99
C ARG A 176 -16.25 4.32 15.72
N GLN A 177 -17.45 3.86 15.38
CA GLN A 177 -18.54 4.75 14.97
C GLN A 177 -19.01 5.77 16.02
N PRO A 178 -18.96 5.54 17.35
CA PRO A 178 -19.34 6.55 18.33
C PRO A 178 -18.58 7.87 18.16
N GLY A 179 -17.23 7.82 18.09
CA GLY A 179 -16.39 8.99 17.89
C GLY A 179 -16.64 9.68 16.53
N VAL A 180 -16.85 8.89 15.46
CA VAL A 180 -17.17 9.44 14.12
C VAL A 180 -18.51 10.20 14.12
N LEU A 181 -19.48 9.78 14.93
CA LEU A 181 -20.76 10.49 15.08
C LEU A 181 -20.67 11.70 16.02
N GLU A 182 -19.75 11.70 16.99
CA GLU A 182 -19.43 12.85 17.85
C GLU A 182 -18.67 13.94 17.06
N ASP A 183 -17.69 13.57 16.25
CA ASP A 183 -17.00 14.47 15.32
C ASP A 183 -17.98 15.13 14.32
N LEU A 184 -18.89 14.33 13.75
CA LEU A 184 -19.93 14.79 12.82
C LEU A 184 -20.88 15.79 13.50
N GLU A 185 -21.33 15.51 14.72
CA GLU A 185 -22.16 16.42 15.51
C GLU A 185 -21.42 17.72 15.84
N SER A 186 -20.20 17.64 16.36
CA SER A 186 -19.39 18.81 16.72
C SER A 186 -19.15 19.72 15.51
N LEU A 187 -18.67 19.17 14.38
CA LEU A 187 -18.45 19.93 13.15
C LEU A 187 -19.75 20.52 12.58
N THR A 188 -20.88 19.84 12.72
CA THR A 188 -22.19 20.37 12.29
C THR A 188 -22.61 21.58 13.14
N LEU A 189 -22.46 21.49 14.46
CA LEU A 189 -22.77 22.57 15.42
C LEU A 189 -21.78 23.74 15.36
N GLU A 190 -20.54 23.50 14.93
CA GLU A 190 -19.57 24.58 14.66
C GLU A 190 -19.87 25.30 13.34
N LEU A 191 -20.27 24.57 12.30
CA LEU A 191 -20.64 25.13 11.00
C LEU A 191 -21.98 25.89 11.02
N GLU A 192 -22.85 25.63 11.99
CA GLU A 192 -23.99 26.48 12.32
C GLU A 192 -23.55 27.86 12.83
N LYS A 193 -22.57 27.87 13.76
CA LYS A 193 -22.10 29.09 14.44
C LYS A 193 -21.24 29.98 13.54
N ALA A 194 -20.43 29.39 12.67
CA ALA A 194 -19.62 30.10 11.69
C ALA A 194 -19.39 29.28 10.42
N PRO A 195 -19.69 29.80 9.21
CA PRO A 195 -19.42 29.11 7.96
C PRO A 195 -17.91 29.07 7.67
N ASP A 196 -17.30 27.92 7.95
CA ASP A 196 -15.86 27.67 7.83
C ASP A 196 -15.58 26.64 6.72
N THR A 197 -14.82 27.05 5.71
CA THR A 197 -14.49 26.21 4.54
C THR A 197 -13.59 25.02 4.91
N GLU A 198 -12.73 25.12 5.91
CA GLU A 198 -11.86 24.01 6.33
C GLU A 198 -12.69 22.96 7.10
N LYS A 199 -13.53 23.40 8.03
CA LYS A 199 -14.46 22.52 8.77
C LYS A 199 -15.50 21.86 7.86
N TYR A 200 -16.01 22.59 6.87
CA TYR A 200 -16.89 22.04 5.82
C TYR A 200 -16.21 20.89 5.08
N ASN A 201 -14.94 21.05 4.69
CA ASN A 201 -14.18 20.00 4.01
C ASN A 201 -13.91 18.80 4.94
N THR A 202 -13.71 19.01 6.24
CA THR A 202 -13.58 17.92 7.23
C THR A 202 -14.90 17.17 7.42
N LEU A 203 -16.03 17.85 7.62
CA LEU A 203 -17.36 17.23 7.70
C LEU A 203 -17.68 16.42 6.43
N ARG A 204 -17.38 16.98 5.26
CA ARG A 204 -17.55 16.28 3.97
C ARG A 204 -16.66 15.03 3.87
N ARG A 205 -15.41 15.09 4.33
CA ARG A 205 -14.50 13.94 4.39
C ARG A 205 -15.02 12.85 5.31
N LEU A 206 -15.55 13.18 6.50
CA LEU A 206 -16.13 12.18 7.42
C LEU A 206 -17.31 11.44 6.77
N ILE A 207 -18.26 12.17 6.16
CA ILE A 207 -19.40 11.57 5.45
C ILE A 207 -18.93 10.70 4.26
N HIS A 208 -17.89 11.14 3.54
CA HIS A 208 -17.29 10.38 2.43
C HIS A 208 -16.59 9.10 2.90
N THR A 209 -15.82 9.14 4.00
CA THR A 209 -15.17 7.98 4.61
C THR A 209 -16.22 6.98 5.13
N LEU A 210 -17.25 7.46 5.82
CA LEU A 210 -18.34 6.62 6.34
C LEU A 210 -19.11 5.91 5.22
N LYS A 211 -19.33 6.59 4.09
CA LYS A 211 -19.87 6.01 2.85
C LYS A 211 -18.93 4.92 2.29
N GLY A 212 -17.61 5.12 2.35
CA GLY A 212 -16.60 4.15 1.91
C GLY A 212 -16.60 2.89 2.76
N GLU A 213 -16.44 3.02 4.08
CA GLU A 213 -16.45 1.89 5.03
C GLU A 213 -17.76 1.11 4.97
N SER A 214 -18.89 1.80 4.96
CA SER A 214 -20.22 1.17 4.85
C SER A 214 -20.40 0.43 3.52
N GLY A 215 -19.80 0.90 2.43
CA GLY A 215 -19.80 0.22 1.14
C GLY A 215 -18.96 -1.05 1.13
N MET A 216 -17.78 -1.02 1.75
CA MET A 216 -16.92 -2.21 1.90
C MET A 216 -17.54 -3.29 2.80
N LEU A 217 -18.45 -2.90 3.70
CA LEU A 217 -19.19 -3.79 4.59
C LEU A 217 -20.62 -4.13 4.10
N GLY A 218 -20.96 -3.85 2.84
CA GLY A 218 -22.27 -4.19 2.27
C GLY A 218 -23.47 -3.55 2.98
N LEU A 219 -23.25 -2.45 3.70
CA LEU A 219 -24.29 -1.74 4.47
C LEU A 219 -25.05 -0.76 3.57
N ASP A 220 -25.71 -1.30 2.54
CA ASP A 220 -26.42 -0.55 1.48
C ASP A 220 -27.36 0.54 2.01
N GLY A 221 -27.97 0.35 3.18
CA GLY A 221 -28.77 1.39 3.82
C GLY A 221 -27.95 2.62 4.18
N ILE A 222 -26.90 2.43 4.97
CA ILE A 222 -26.02 3.51 5.46
C ILE A 222 -25.27 4.15 4.29
N GLN A 223 -24.70 3.34 3.38
CA GLN A 223 -24.00 3.85 2.20
C GLN A 223 -24.90 4.75 1.35
N ARG A 224 -26.15 4.34 1.08
CA ARG A 224 -27.12 5.16 0.33
C ARG A 224 -27.47 6.46 1.08
N LEU A 225 -27.62 6.43 2.39
CA LEU A 225 -27.86 7.65 3.19
C LEU A 225 -26.67 8.61 3.13
N CYS A 226 -25.45 8.15 3.44
CA CYS A 226 -24.25 8.99 3.44
C CYS A 226 -23.99 9.61 2.06
N HIS A 227 -24.19 8.85 0.97
CA HIS A 227 -24.13 9.35 -0.40
C HIS A 227 -25.14 10.48 -0.65
N ARG A 228 -26.39 10.36 -0.17
CA ARG A 228 -27.39 11.44 -0.35
C ARG A 228 -27.16 12.66 0.54
N LEU A 229 -26.50 12.50 1.69
CA LEU A 229 -26.04 13.63 2.49
C LEU A 229 -24.89 14.36 1.77
N GLU A 230 -23.90 13.63 1.25
CA GLU A 230 -22.79 14.20 0.48
C GLU A 230 -23.27 14.93 -0.80
N ASP A 231 -24.21 14.34 -1.55
CA ASP A 231 -24.87 14.95 -2.73
C ASP A 231 -25.55 16.30 -2.44
N ARG A 232 -25.93 16.55 -1.18
CA ARG A 232 -26.68 17.75 -0.74
C ARG A 232 -25.84 18.71 0.09
N LEU A 233 -24.64 18.32 0.52
CA LEU A 233 -23.75 19.15 1.30
C LEU A 233 -23.09 20.21 0.38
N ALA A 234 -23.52 21.46 0.48
CA ALA A 234 -22.87 22.60 -0.14
C ALA A 234 -22.48 23.63 0.93
N PRO A 235 -21.38 24.42 0.76
CA PRO A 235 -20.91 25.33 1.81
C PRO A 235 -21.98 26.32 2.27
N GLU A 236 -22.77 26.83 1.32
CA GLU A 236 -23.85 27.80 1.56
C GLU A 236 -25.13 27.18 2.15
N SER A 237 -25.25 25.84 2.20
CA SER A 237 -26.44 25.15 2.70
C SER A 237 -26.27 24.45 4.05
N VAL A 238 -25.04 24.25 4.56
CA VAL A 238 -24.83 23.50 5.82
C VAL A 238 -25.57 24.12 7.00
N ALA A 239 -25.51 25.45 7.18
CA ALA A 239 -26.24 26.15 8.23
C ALA A 239 -27.78 26.03 8.11
N GLN A 240 -28.32 25.67 6.94
CA GLN A 240 -29.74 25.35 6.77
C GLN A 240 -30.04 23.84 6.91
N MET A 241 -29.01 22.99 6.99
CA MET A 241 -29.09 21.53 7.04
C MET A 241 -28.76 20.94 8.43
N VAL A 242 -28.51 21.76 9.45
CA VAL A 242 -28.13 21.33 10.81
C VAL A 242 -29.09 20.28 11.37
N ASP A 243 -30.39 20.58 11.45
CA ASP A 243 -31.44 19.65 11.91
C ASP A 243 -31.45 18.32 11.13
N LEU A 244 -31.14 18.36 9.84
CA LEU A 244 -31.13 17.21 8.95
C LEU A 244 -29.88 16.34 9.14
N LEU A 245 -28.72 16.97 9.38
CA LEU A 245 -27.45 16.30 9.66
C LEU A 245 -27.46 15.65 11.05
N LEU A 246 -27.94 16.37 12.07
CA LEU A 246 -28.14 15.83 13.41
C LEU A 246 -29.20 14.72 13.42
N GLY A 247 -30.34 14.92 12.74
CA GLY A 247 -31.36 13.89 12.57
C GLY A 247 -30.86 12.63 11.85
N ALA A 248 -29.95 12.78 10.89
CA ALA A 248 -29.28 11.65 10.25
C ALA A 248 -28.25 10.97 11.18
N LYS A 249 -27.46 11.73 11.96
CA LYS A 249 -26.55 11.21 12.99
C LYS A 249 -27.29 10.39 14.05
N ASP A 250 -28.44 10.86 14.52
CA ASP A 250 -29.29 10.12 15.46
C ASP A 250 -29.92 8.85 14.85
N TRP A 251 -30.10 8.81 13.53
CA TRP A 251 -30.54 7.59 12.84
C TRP A 251 -29.40 6.60 12.66
N LEU A 252 -28.21 7.07 12.28
CA LEU A 252 -26.99 6.27 12.18
C LEU A 252 -26.61 5.66 13.54
N GLY A 253 -26.64 6.45 14.62
CA GLY A 253 -26.37 5.97 15.98
C GLY A 253 -27.33 4.84 16.40
N ARG A 254 -28.63 4.94 16.07
CA ARG A 254 -29.60 3.87 16.31
C ARG A 254 -29.36 2.64 15.44
N MET A 255 -28.97 2.81 14.16
CA MET A 255 -28.57 1.68 13.31
C MET A 255 -27.35 0.95 13.86
N PHE A 256 -26.29 1.66 14.25
CA PHE A 256 -25.09 1.03 14.82
C PHE A 256 -25.36 0.37 16.17
N ALA A 257 -26.21 0.97 17.00
CA ALA A 257 -26.66 0.35 18.26
C ALA A 257 -27.44 -0.95 17.99
N PHE A 258 -28.38 -0.94 17.03
CA PHE A 258 -29.11 -2.13 16.58
C PHE A 258 -28.18 -3.23 16.04
N TYR A 259 -27.21 -2.88 15.18
CA TYR A 259 -26.18 -3.81 14.69
C TYR A 259 -25.29 -4.38 15.82
N ALA A 260 -24.97 -3.57 16.83
CA ALA A 260 -24.28 -4.02 18.05
C ALA A 260 -25.18 -4.82 19.01
N GLY A 261 -26.45 -5.08 18.66
CA GLY A 261 -27.42 -5.83 19.47
C GLY A 261 -27.98 -5.05 20.66
N ARG A 262 -27.94 -3.71 20.62
CA ARG A 262 -28.34 -2.80 21.71
C ARG A 262 -29.46 -1.86 21.24
N GLY A 263 -30.71 -2.19 21.58
CA GLY A 263 -31.88 -1.37 21.23
C GLY A 263 -32.64 -1.84 19.99
N ASP A 264 -33.69 -1.10 19.64
CA ASP A 264 -34.64 -1.45 18.59
C ASP A 264 -34.24 -0.97 17.19
N GLU A 265 -34.77 -1.63 16.16
CA GLU A 265 -34.60 -1.26 14.75
C GLU A 265 -35.26 0.12 14.48
N PRO A 266 -34.53 1.13 13.95
CA PRO A 266 -35.08 2.47 13.70
C PRO A 266 -35.99 2.51 12.45
N GLU A 267 -36.57 3.69 12.16
CA GLU A 267 -37.36 3.91 10.94
C GLU A 267 -36.60 3.45 9.67
N PRO A 268 -37.26 2.86 8.65
CA PRO A 268 -36.61 2.44 7.42
C PRO A 268 -35.79 3.58 6.78
N VAL A 269 -34.63 3.25 6.22
CA VAL A 269 -33.68 4.25 5.69
C VAL A 269 -34.29 5.10 4.57
N GLU A 270 -35.25 4.55 3.82
CA GLU A 270 -36.05 5.24 2.82
C GLU A 270 -36.80 6.45 3.40
N ALA A 271 -37.22 6.42 4.68
CA ALA A 271 -37.84 7.55 5.37
C ALA A 271 -36.84 8.66 5.70
N MET A 272 -35.58 8.33 6.03
CA MET A 272 -34.53 9.33 6.22
C MET A 272 -34.04 9.90 4.88
N ILE A 273 -33.83 9.05 3.87
CA ILE A 273 -33.52 9.48 2.51
C ILE A 273 -34.62 10.39 1.94
N ALA A 274 -35.91 10.12 2.23
CA ALA A 274 -37.00 11.01 1.85
C ALA A 274 -36.93 12.40 2.53
N LYS A 275 -36.52 12.46 3.81
CA LYS A 275 -36.28 13.74 4.52
C LYS A 275 -35.13 14.52 3.86
N VAL A 276 -34.03 13.83 3.51
CA VAL A 276 -32.87 14.42 2.80
C VAL A 276 -33.20 14.86 1.37
N GLU A 277 -34.00 14.09 0.62
CA GLU A 277 -34.42 14.46 -0.73
C GLU A 277 -35.43 15.61 -0.75
N ALA A 278 -36.35 15.66 0.22
CA ALA A 278 -37.36 16.70 0.35
C ALA A 278 -36.78 18.06 0.76
N PHE A 279 -35.64 18.07 1.48
CA PHE A 279 -34.94 19.31 1.83
C PHE A 279 -34.63 20.16 0.59
N ARG A 280 -34.90 21.46 0.69
CA ARG A 280 -34.51 22.48 -0.29
C ARG A 280 -33.97 23.70 0.46
N PRO A 281 -32.77 24.20 0.14
CA PRO A 281 -32.28 25.44 0.71
C PRO A 281 -33.18 26.60 0.28
N GLN A 282 -33.41 27.54 1.20
CA GLN A 282 -34.13 28.78 0.91
C GLN A 282 -33.22 29.75 0.15
N ALA A 283 -33.70 30.27 -0.97
CA ALA A 283 -32.97 31.25 -1.77
C ALA A 283 -32.92 32.59 -1.04
N VAL A 284 -31.71 33.05 -0.70
CA VAL A 284 -31.51 34.38 -0.10
C VAL A 284 -31.84 35.46 -1.12
N CYS A 285 -32.76 36.35 -0.77
CA CYS A 285 -33.27 37.37 -1.69
C CYS A 285 -32.33 38.58 -1.73
N ALA A 286 -31.68 38.82 -2.87
CA ALA A 286 -30.82 40.00 -3.07
C ALA A 286 -31.67 41.28 -3.26
N PRO A 287 -31.31 42.42 -2.63
CA PRO A 287 -31.92 43.71 -2.92
C PRO A 287 -31.50 44.22 -4.31
N ALA A 288 -32.39 44.98 -4.97
CA ALA A 288 -32.26 45.36 -6.38
C ALA A 288 -31.93 46.86 -6.61
N SER A 289 -31.65 47.21 -7.88
CA SER A 289 -31.22 48.53 -8.42
C SER A 289 -29.69 48.74 -8.38
N ALA A 290 -29.01 49.30 -9.39
CA ALA A 290 -29.46 50.03 -10.59
C ALA A 290 -28.75 49.61 -11.90
N ALA A 291 -28.97 50.37 -13.00
CA ALA A 291 -28.64 50.04 -14.40
C ALA A 291 -27.22 50.46 -14.88
N PRO A 292 -26.73 50.00 -16.07
CA PRO A 292 -25.30 49.99 -16.43
C PRO A 292 -24.81 51.12 -17.38
N ALA A 293 -23.48 51.18 -17.59
CA ALA A 293 -22.79 51.98 -18.60
C ALA A 293 -21.69 51.13 -19.33
N PRO A 294 -21.22 51.49 -20.55
CA PRO A 294 -20.84 50.48 -21.56
C PRO A 294 -19.34 50.60 -22.02
N PRO A 295 -18.85 50.15 -23.22
CA PRO A 295 -17.67 49.26 -23.26
C PRO A 295 -16.46 49.77 -24.09
N GLN A 296 -15.32 49.07 -24.07
CA GLN A 296 -14.24 49.19 -25.08
C GLN A 296 -13.53 47.84 -25.39
N PRO A 297 -12.90 47.66 -26.59
CA PRO A 297 -12.55 46.32 -27.10
C PRO A 297 -11.11 46.07 -27.63
N ALA A 298 -10.61 44.84 -27.38
CA ALA A 298 -9.97 43.90 -28.33
C ALA A 298 -8.69 44.24 -29.18
N VAL A 299 -7.56 43.55 -28.86
CA VAL A 299 -6.43 43.01 -29.73
C VAL A 299 -5.63 43.94 -30.68
N PRO A 300 -4.47 43.54 -31.29
CA PRO A 300 -3.51 42.41 -31.06
C PRO A 300 -2.00 42.86 -30.95
N ALA A 301 -1.03 41.93 -31.12
CA ALA A 301 0.46 42.12 -31.16
C ALA A 301 1.03 42.01 -32.62
N PRO A 302 2.36 41.91 -32.95
CA PRO A 302 3.64 42.02 -32.18
C PRO A 302 4.69 43.07 -32.73
N PRO A 303 5.97 42.77 -33.16
CA PRO A 303 7.21 43.05 -32.40
C PRO A 303 8.34 43.90 -33.09
N LEU A 304 9.53 44.00 -32.42
CA LEU A 304 10.95 44.04 -32.92
C LEU A 304 11.89 45.28 -32.63
N ALA A 305 13.16 44.98 -32.24
CA ALA A 305 14.47 45.65 -32.54
C ALA A 305 15.04 46.93 -31.81
N ALA A 306 16.04 46.69 -30.93
CA ALA A 306 17.44 47.22 -30.87
C ALA A 306 17.87 48.73 -30.75
N ALA A 307 18.46 49.10 -29.58
CA ALA A 307 19.77 49.78 -29.26
C ALA A 307 20.25 51.10 -30.01
N PRO A 308 21.41 51.77 -29.70
CA PRO A 308 22.47 51.60 -28.65
C PRO A 308 23.02 52.92 -27.97
N LEU A 309 24.18 52.82 -27.24
CA LEU A 309 25.27 53.82 -26.95
C LEU A 309 25.36 54.68 -25.63
N ALA A 310 26.55 54.56 -24.97
CA ALA A 310 27.38 55.59 -24.25
C ALA A 310 26.82 56.38 -23.02
N SER A 311 27.60 56.86 -22.01
CA SER A 311 29.04 56.78 -21.62
C SER A 311 29.31 57.16 -20.14
N SER A 312 30.53 56.91 -19.62
CA SER A 312 31.11 57.18 -18.27
C SER A 312 31.27 58.68 -17.88
N PRO A 313 31.87 59.10 -16.71
CA PRO A 313 32.50 58.39 -15.58
C PRO A 313 32.18 58.95 -14.13
N ALA A 314 33.00 58.59 -13.13
CA ALA A 314 32.98 58.96 -11.68
C ALA A 314 33.71 60.33 -11.39
N PRO A 315 34.18 60.76 -10.17
CA PRO A 315 34.31 60.11 -8.82
C PRO A 315 34.10 61.04 -7.56
N THR A 316 34.65 60.65 -6.39
CA THR A 316 35.46 61.44 -5.39
C THR A 316 35.01 61.46 -3.88
N THR A 317 35.87 60.92 -2.98
CA THR A 317 36.11 61.22 -1.52
C THR A 317 34.94 61.32 -0.49
N ALA A 318 34.95 60.55 0.62
CA ALA A 318 35.59 60.79 1.96
C ALA A 318 34.84 61.82 2.84
N ALA A 319 34.83 61.85 4.19
CA ALA A 319 35.54 61.15 5.30
C ALA A 319 34.65 61.27 6.60
N GLU A 320 34.93 60.82 7.85
CA GLU A 320 35.98 60.01 8.52
C GLU A 320 35.53 59.59 9.97
N VAL A 321 36.40 58.90 10.73
CA VAL A 321 36.54 58.85 12.23
C VAL A 321 35.29 58.65 13.16
N GLN A 322 35.18 57.43 13.71
CA GLN A 322 35.11 56.99 15.15
C GLN A 322 34.80 57.99 16.32
N PRO A 323 34.53 57.51 17.56
CA PRO A 323 33.75 56.34 18.02
C PRO A 323 32.74 56.71 19.15
N THR A 324 31.98 55.74 19.69
CA THR A 324 31.09 55.94 20.84
C THR A 324 31.72 55.54 22.19
N GLY A 325 31.45 56.33 23.25
CA GLY A 325 31.92 56.12 24.62
C GLY A 325 30.78 56.22 25.65
N ALA A 326 30.71 55.24 26.55
CA ALA A 326 29.55 54.87 27.37
C ALA A 326 29.15 55.81 28.55
N VAL A 327 28.09 55.38 29.24
CA VAL A 327 27.69 55.62 30.66
C VAL A 327 26.45 56.53 30.92
N ARG A 328 25.64 56.05 31.89
CA ARG A 328 24.42 56.58 32.55
C ARG A 328 24.71 57.86 33.41
N PRO A 329 23.77 58.53 34.15
CA PRO A 329 22.39 58.14 34.52
C PRO A 329 21.26 59.21 34.58
N ALA A 330 20.01 58.71 34.60
CA ALA A 330 18.85 59.07 35.44
C ALA A 330 18.23 60.50 35.57
N ALA A 331 16.88 60.49 35.54
CA ALA A 331 15.91 61.26 36.37
C ALA A 331 15.33 62.62 35.90
N ALA A 332 14.21 62.98 36.55
CA ALA A 332 13.47 64.27 36.59
C ALA A 332 12.36 64.60 35.54
N SER A 333 11.11 64.21 35.88
CA SER A 333 9.86 65.03 35.93
C SER A 333 9.35 65.93 34.79
N ALA A 334 8.01 65.90 34.60
CA ALA A 334 7.13 66.75 33.77
C ALA A 334 6.97 68.20 34.33
N PRO A 335 6.08 69.14 33.85
CA PRO A 335 4.80 69.02 33.08
C PRO A 335 4.63 70.15 31.98
N PRO A 336 3.44 70.68 31.56
CA PRO A 336 2.03 70.27 31.70
C PRO A 336 1.09 70.35 30.45
N ALA A 337 -0.05 69.66 30.54
CA ALA A 337 -1.44 70.02 30.12
C ALA A 337 -1.84 70.56 28.72
N SER A 338 -2.86 69.91 28.13
CA SER A 338 -4.09 70.54 27.60
C SER A 338 -5.25 69.51 27.58
N ASP A 339 -6.49 69.93 27.79
CA ASP A 339 -7.65 69.05 28.02
C ASP A 339 -8.29 68.43 26.77
N ALA A 340 -8.75 67.18 26.91
CA ALA A 340 -9.94 66.64 26.24
C ALA A 340 -10.63 65.61 27.16
N ALA A 341 -11.96 65.60 27.18
CA ALA A 341 -12.78 64.84 28.14
C ALA A 341 -12.89 63.32 27.78
N PRO A 342 -13.34 62.45 28.70
CA PRO A 342 -12.96 61.03 28.68
C PRO A 342 -13.81 60.15 27.77
N VAL A 343 -13.16 59.11 27.24
CA VAL A 343 -13.78 57.83 26.88
C VAL A 343 -13.52 56.86 28.03
N GLU A 344 -14.51 56.05 28.40
CA GLU A 344 -14.36 55.09 29.49
C GLU A 344 -13.26 54.06 29.18
N ALA A 345 -12.31 53.92 30.10
CA ALA A 345 -11.35 52.82 30.05
C ALA A 345 -12.07 51.52 30.46
N ALA A 346 -11.96 50.48 29.64
CA ALA A 346 -12.37 49.14 30.04
C ALA A 346 -11.64 48.73 31.35
N PRO A 347 -12.29 47.98 32.24
CA PRO A 347 -11.70 47.63 33.54
C PRO A 347 -10.42 46.83 33.36
N ALA A 348 -9.43 47.11 34.21
CA ALA A 348 -8.21 46.31 34.25
C ALA A 348 -8.54 44.88 34.69
N GLU A 349 -8.26 43.91 33.82
CA GLU A 349 -8.44 42.49 34.10
C GLU A 349 -7.59 42.05 35.32
N PRO A 350 -8.06 41.10 36.14
CA PRO A 350 -7.37 40.69 37.36
C PRO A 350 -5.98 40.09 37.07
N GLU A 351 -4.99 40.45 37.89
CA GLU A 351 -3.59 39.98 37.75
C GLU A 351 -3.40 38.48 38.13
N VAL A 352 -4.46 37.85 38.65
CA VAL A 352 -4.53 36.45 39.06
C VAL A 352 -5.81 35.84 38.49
N VAL A 353 -5.67 34.76 37.72
CA VAL A 353 -6.77 33.99 37.12
C VAL A 353 -7.03 32.76 37.99
N PRO A 354 -8.25 32.52 38.51
CA PRO A 354 -8.54 31.28 39.22
C PRO A 354 -8.38 30.07 38.28
N VAL A 355 -7.76 29.00 38.76
CA VAL A 355 -7.70 27.73 38.01
C VAL A 355 -8.97 26.96 38.36
N GLU A 356 -10.01 27.14 37.56
CA GLU A 356 -11.29 26.46 37.70
C GLU A 356 -11.30 25.22 36.79
N GLY A 357 -11.55 24.04 37.36
CA GLY A 357 -11.46 22.77 36.65
C GLY A 357 -11.34 21.58 37.61
N ASP A 358 -11.44 20.36 37.06
CA ASP A 358 -11.30 19.14 37.85
C ASP A 358 -9.82 18.92 38.26
N PRO A 359 -9.52 18.75 39.56
CA PRO A 359 -8.15 18.59 40.05
C PRO A 359 -7.52 17.24 39.67
N GLU A 360 -8.22 16.28 39.06
CA GLU A 360 -7.63 15.08 38.47
C GLU A 360 -7.28 15.32 37.00
N LEU A 361 -8.22 15.85 36.19
CA LEU A 361 -7.97 16.20 34.78
C LEU A 361 -6.83 17.22 34.62
N LEU A 362 -6.72 18.19 35.54
CA LEU A 362 -5.62 19.15 35.55
C LEU A 362 -4.27 18.47 35.79
N LYS A 363 -4.19 17.40 36.60
CA LYS A 363 -2.92 16.65 36.82
C LYS A 363 -2.53 15.84 35.60
N GLU A 364 -3.50 15.21 34.95
CA GLU A 364 -3.32 14.45 33.72
C GLU A 364 -2.76 15.38 32.62
N PHE A 365 -3.42 16.51 32.37
CA PHE A 365 -2.93 17.55 31.47
C PHE A 365 -1.51 18.07 31.83
N ILE A 366 -1.22 18.32 33.11
CA ILE A 366 0.14 18.74 33.54
C ILE A 366 1.19 17.68 33.19
N SER A 367 0.83 16.40 33.26
CA SER A 367 1.74 15.28 32.92
C SER A 367 1.94 15.18 31.41
N GLU A 368 0.85 15.09 30.64
CA GLU A 368 0.88 14.97 29.18
C GLU A 368 1.53 16.19 28.51
N ALA A 369 1.18 17.40 28.94
CA ALA A 369 1.74 18.62 28.37
C ALA A 369 3.25 18.76 28.64
N ARG A 370 3.76 18.28 29.79
CA ARG A 370 5.20 18.18 30.02
C ARG A 370 5.85 17.18 29.07
N GLU A 371 5.35 15.95 28.99
CA GLU A 371 5.89 14.91 28.10
C GLU A 371 5.90 15.37 26.63
N HIS A 372 4.83 16.00 26.16
CA HIS A 372 4.74 16.58 24.82
C HIS A 372 5.71 17.75 24.58
N LEU A 373 5.93 18.63 25.56
CA LEU A 373 6.89 19.74 25.44
C LEU A 373 8.35 19.27 25.58
N ASP A 374 8.64 18.23 26.36
CA ASP A 374 9.98 17.64 26.47
C ASP A 374 10.34 16.81 25.23
N ALA A 375 9.38 16.07 24.65
CA ALA A 375 9.55 15.45 23.33
C ALA A 375 9.74 16.49 22.21
N SER A 376 9.02 17.62 22.27
CA SER A 376 9.12 18.69 21.28
C SER A 376 10.53 19.28 21.18
N ASP A 377 11.22 19.49 22.30
CA ASP A 377 12.58 20.08 22.30
C ASP A 377 13.59 19.23 21.51
N ASN A 378 13.53 17.90 21.67
CA ASN A 378 14.39 16.98 20.92
C ASN A 378 14.08 17.00 19.40
N HIS A 379 12.81 17.14 19.03
CA HIS A 379 12.43 17.32 17.62
C HIS A 379 12.80 18.70 17.08
N LEU A 380 12.76 19.77 17.88
CA LEU A 380 13.22 21.11 17.48
C LEU A 380 14.74 21.17 17.29
N LEU A 381 15.54 20.51 18.15
CA LEU A 381 16.98 20.31 17.92
C LEU A 381 17.26 19.50 16.64
N SER A 382 16.40 18.53 16.32
CA SER A 382 16.49 17.75 15.09
C SER A 382 16.20 18.62 13.86
N LEU A 383 15.22 19.54 13.93
CA LEU A 383 14.89 20.50 12.87
C LEU A 383 15.95 21.60 12.70
N GLU A 384 16.59 22.04 13.79
CA GLU A 384 17.76 22.92 13.72
C GLU A 384 18.97 22.22 13.04
N SER A 385 19.05 20.90 13.19
CA SER A 385 20.07 20.09 12.53
C SER A 385 19.75 19.88 11.04
N ASP A 386 18.52 19.49 10.72
CA ASP A 386 17.96 19.34 9.36
C ASP A 386 16.55 19.98 9.26
N PRO A 387 16.43 21.19 8.67
CA PRO A 387 15.15 21.87 8.49
C PRO A 387 14.14 21.19 7.56
N ARG A 388 14.51 20.07 6.91
CA ARG A 388 13.65 19.28 6.00
C ARG A 388 13.11 17.99 6.64
N ASN A 389 13.32 17.81 7.94
CA ASN A 389 12.82 16.64 8.67
C ASN A 389 11.29 16.72 8.91
N ASP A 390 10.52 16.30 7.90
CA ASP A 390 9.05 16.22 7.95
C ASP A 390 8.54 15.47 9.19
N GLU A 391 9.22 14.41 9.64
CA GLU A 391 8.77 13.60 10.78
C GLU A 391 8.86 14.39 12.09
N ALA A 392 10.00 15.07 12.33
CA ALA A 392 10.18 15.95 13.47
C ALA A 392 9.20 17.14 13.42
N LEU A 393 8.99 17.76 12.25
CA LEU A 393 8.03 18.86 12.08
C LEU A 393 6.58 18.43 12.39
N ASN A 394 6.18 17.25 11.92
CA ASN A 394 4.87 16.67 12.25
C ASN A 394 4.78 16.19 13.70
N ALA A 395 5.88 15.88 14.38
CA ALA A 395 5.89 15.56 15.81
C ALA A 395 5.67 16.82 16.68
N VAL A 396 6.45 17.89 16.48
CA VAL A 396 6.27 19.17 17.19
C VAL A 396 4.87 19.74 16.93
N PHE A 397 4.39 19.72 15.68
CA PHE A 397 3.04 20.19 15.35
C PHE A 397 1.96 19.44 16.15
N ARG A 398 2.06 18.09 16.23
CA ARG A 398 1.10 17.28 17.00
C ARG A 398 1.12 17.61 18.48
N ALA A 399 2.31 17.75 19.08
CA ALA A 399 2.45 18.13 20.49
C ALA A 399 1.76 19.47 20.79
N PHE A 400 2.03 20.52 19.99
CA PHE A 400 1.40 21.83 20.16
C PHE A 400 -0.12 21.81 19.92
N HIS A 401 -0.58 21.02 18.94
CA HIS A 401 -2.00 20.85 18.62
C HIS A 401 -2.77 20.13 19.76
N THR A 402 -2.20 19.06 20.33
CA THR A 402 -2.77 18.37 21.50
C THR A 402 -2.85 19.32 22.71
N ILE A 403 -1.77 20.05 23.00
CA ILE A 403 -1.73 21.02 24.10
C ILE A 403 -2.79 22.10 23.91
N LYS A 404 -2.96 22.64 22.69
CA LYS A 404 -4.04 23.59 22.37
C LYS A 404 -5.43 23.01 22.62
N GLY A 405 -5.66 21.75 22.23
CA GLY A 405 -6.92 21.05 22.42
C GLY A 405 -7.29 20.90 23.90
N VAL A 406 -6.41 20.27 24.69
CA VAL A 406 -6.67 20.01 26.10
C VAL A 406 -6.67 21.30 26.94
N ALA A 407 -5.79 22.27 26.65
CA ALA A 407 -5.84 23.58 27.29
C ALA A 407 -7.12 24.37 26.95
N GLY A 408 -7.69 24.17 25.76
CA GLY A 408 -8.98 24.75 25.39
C GLY A 408 -10.18 24.11 26.11
N PHE A 409 -10.13 22.79 26.35
CA PHE A 409 -11.12 22.06 27.12
C PHE A 409 -11.09 22.40 28.62
N LEU A 410 -9.90 22.67 29.17
CA LEU A 410 -9.70 23.06 30.57
C LEU A 410 -9.76 24.58 30.83
N GLU A 411 -10.29 25.36 29.88
CA GLU A 411 -10.43 26.83 29.94
C GLU A 411 -9.11 27.60 30.24
N LEU A 412 -7.95 26.98 29.99
CA LEU A 412 -6.61 27.54 30.18
C LEU A 412 -6.24 28.49 29.02
N HIS A 413 -7.04 29.54 28.82
CA HIS A 413 -7.06 30.39 27.64
C HIS A 413 -5.69 31.00 27.25
N ASP A 414 -4.87 31.42 28.23
CA ASP A 414 -3.56 32.00 27.92
C ASP A 414 -2.57 30.94 27.39
N ILE A 415 -2.69 29.66 27.82
CA ILE A 415 -1.93 28.53 27.26
C ILE A 415 -2.44 28.22 25.84
N GLN A 416 -3.75 28.01 25.72
CA GLN A 416 -4.45 27.74 24.45
C GLN A 416 -4.07 28.75 23.35
N LYS A 417 -4.01 30.04 23.72
CA LYS A 417 -3.66 31.16 22.85
C LYS A 417 -2.21 31.09 22.35
N LEU A 418 -1.24 30.81 23.23
CA LEU A 418 0.15 30.67 22.78
C LEU A 418 0.36 29.42 21.92
N SER A 419 -0.21 28.28 22.32
CA SER A 419 -0.09 27.03 21.54
C SER A 419 -0.68 27.20 20.14
N HIS A 420 -1.79 27.92 19.99
CA HIS A 420 -2.40 28.22 18.69
C HIS A 420 -1.51 29.12 17.81
N GLU A 421 -0.96 30.21 18.37
CA GLU A 421 -0.10 31.13 17.59
C GLU A 421 1.21 30.45 17.14
N ALA A 422 1.76 29.54 17.96
CA ALA A 422 2.94 28.74 17.60
C ALA A 422 2.59 27.61 16.60
N GLU A 423 1.45 26.93 16.76
CA GLU A 423 0.93 25.96 15.79
C GLU A 423 0.75 26.61 14.40
N ASN A 424 0.30 27.87 14.34
CA ASN A 424 0.15 28.62 13.09
C ASN A 424 1.49 28.94 12.38
N VAL A 425 2.63 28.92 13.09
CA VAL A 425 3.97 28.97 12.46
C VAL A 425 4.34 27.59 11.91
N LEU A 426 4.11 26.54 12.71
CA LEU A 426 4.43 25.15 12.35
C LEU A 426 3.57 24.66 11.17
N ASP A 427 2.31 25.04 11.07
CA ASP A 427 1.43 24.75 9.94
C ASP A 427 1.91 25.39 8.64
N ARG A 428 2.36 26.66 8.70
CA ARG A 428 2.96 27.35 7.54
C ARG A 428 4.26 26.68 7.09
N ALA A 429 5.04 26.15 8.02
CA ALA A 429 6.20 25.31 7.70
C ALA A 429 5.78 23.99 7.01
N ARG A 430 4.80 23.26 7.56
CA ARG A 430 4.27 22.01 6.96
C ARG A 430 3.68 22.22 5.57
N LYS A 431 3.05 23.38 5.34
CA LYS A 431 2.50 23.79 4.03
C LYS A 431 3.57 24.38 3.09
N ASN A 432 4.85 24.35 3.46
CA ASN A 432 5.99 24.89 2.71
C ASN A 432 5.85 26.39 2.35
N THR A 433 5.08 27.16 3.13
CA THR A 433 4.88 28.61 2.94
C THR A 433 5.80 29.47 3.81
N LEU A 434 6.50 28.86 4.76
CA LEU A 434 7.47 29.50 5.65
C LEU A 434 8.61 28.51 5.92
N VAL A 435 9.87 28.94 5.85
CA VAL A 435 11.02 28.09 6.23
C VAL A 435 11.30 28.28 7.72
N LEU A 436 11.35 27.19 8.49
CA LEU A 436 11.54 27.21 9.94
C LEU A 436 13.03 27.38 10.31
N GLU A 437 13.60 28.51 9.92
CA GLU A 437 15.01 28.87 10.17
C GLU A 437 15.14 30.20 10.91
N GLY A 438 16.25 30.37 11.64
CA GLY A 438 16.60 31.62 12.32
C GLY A 438 15.48 32.14 13.22
N ALA A 439 15.03 33.38 12.96
CA ALA A 439 13.99 34.05 13.74
C ALA A 439 12.67 33.28 13.85
N ALA A 440 12.33 32.42 12.88
CA ALA A 440 11.13 31.59 12.93
C ALA A 440 11.27 30.43 13.92
N MET A 441 12.42 29.74 13.90
CA MET A 441 12.74 28.70 14.88
C MET A 441 12.89 29.29 16.30
N ASP A 442 13.47 30.49 16.42
CA ASP A 442 13.70 31.16 17.71
C ASP A 442 12.40 31.50 18.44
N VAL A 443 11.34 31.91 17.72
CA VAL A 443 10.01 32.13 18.35
C VAL A 443 9.30 30.83 18.70
N THR A 444 9.58 29.72 17.99
CA THR A 444 9.05 28.39 18.33
C THR A 444 9.70 27.83 19.61
N PHE A 445 11.03 27.95 19.76
CA PHE A 445 11.70 27.63 21.03
C PHE A 445 11.18 28.48 22.19
N GLU A 446 11.04 29.80 21.99
CA GLU A 446 10.49 30.68 23.04
C GLU A 446 9.03 30.37 23.38
N ALA A 447 8.24 29.86 22.43
CA ALA A 447 6.89 29.36 22.70
C ALA A 447 6.91 28.07 23.54
N ALA A 448 7.78 27.11 23.24
CA ALA A 448 7.96 25.91 24.06
C ALA A 448 8.38 26.27 25.51
N ASP A 449 9.40 27.12 25.64
CA ASP A 449 9.89 27.65 26.93
C ASP A 449 8.80 28.34 27.76
N MET A 450 7.91 29.09 27.11
CA MET A 450 6.83 29.82 27.77
C MET A 450 5.68 28.87 28.15
N LEU A 451 5.30 27.93 27.27
CA LEU A 451 4.32 26.89 27.59
C LEU A 451 4.78 26.04 28.79
N LYS A 452 6.06 25.64 28.86
CA LYS A 452 6.62 24.90 30.02
C LYS A 452 6.47 25.68 31.33
N LYS A 453 6.74 26.99 31.33
CA LYS A 453 6.57 27.86 32.51
C LYS A 453 5.12 27.98 32.94
N MET A 454 4.19 28.04 31.98
CA MET A 454 2.76 28.13 32.26
C MET A 454 2.17 26.82 32.80
N VAL A 455 2.54 25.68 32.21
CA VAL A 455 2.17 24.36 32.74
C VAL A 455 2.72 24.15 34.15
N GLN A 456 3.94 24.64 34.44
CA GLN A 456 4.47 24.68 35.80
C GLN A 456 3.63 25.57 36.73
N GLN A 457 3.22 26.76 36.29
CA GLN A 457 2.37 27.66 37.08
C GLN A 457 0.98 27.08 37.36
N VAL A 458 0.40 26.29 36.44
CA VAL A 458 -0.85 25.54 36.69
C VAL A 458 -0.62 24.45 37.74
N ALA A 459 0.53 23.77 37.70
CA ALA A 459 0.91 22.79 38.73
C ALA A 459 1.14 23.42 40.12
N ASP A 460 1.82 24.57 40.17
CA ASP A 460 2.06 25.32 41.41
C ASP A 460 0.75 25.90 41.97
N ALA A 461 -0.14 26.41 41.10
CA ALA A 461 -1.48 26.88 41.44
C ALA A 461 -2.34 25.76 42.06
N LEU A 462 -2.36 24.58 41.43
CA LEU A 462 -3.08 23.40 41.89
C LEU A 462 -2.53 22.87 43.22
N ALA A 463 -1.23 22.95 43.45
CA ALA A 463 -0.59 22.56 44.72
C ALA A 463 -0.82 23.57 45.85
N ALA A 464 -0.93 24.87 45.54
CA ALA A 464 -1.10 25.95 46.51
C ALA A 464 -2.57 26.32 46.80
N GLY A 465 -3.52 25.87 45.97
CA GLY A 465 -4.93 26.30 46.04
C GLY A 465 -5.13 27.77 45.69
N SER A 466 -4.28 28.33 44.80
CA SER A 466 -4.26 29.74 44.45
C SER A 466 -4.24 29.94 42.93
N GLY A 467 -4.90 30.99 42.43
CA GLY A 467 -4.94 31.25 40.98
C GLY A 467 -3.57 31.47 40.32
N MET A 468 -3.53 31.20 39.02
CA MET A 468 -2.39 31.40 38.13
C MET A 468 -2.10 32.90 37.95
N LYS A 469 -0.81 33.28 37.91
CA LYS A 469 -0.39 34.64 37.54
C LYS A 469 -0.13 34.70 36.04
N ARG A 470 -0.60 35.75 35.37
CA ARG A 470 -0.34 35.92 33.93
C ARG A 470 1.13 36.23 33.63
N GLU A 471 1.66 35.55 32.63
CA GLU A 471 3.06 35.72 32.22
C GLU A 471 3.31 37.04 31.51
N LYS A 472 4.20 37.87 32.07
CA LYS A 472 4.41 39.26 31.61
C LYS A 472 5.16 39.34 30.28
N GLY A 473 5.82 38.26 29.87
CA GLY A 473 6.44 38.13 28.54
C GLY A 473 5.45 37.73 27.43
N MET A 474 4.27 37.20 27.76
CA MET A 474 3.36 36.58 26.80
C MET A 474 2.96 37.49 25.63
N PRO A 475 2.48 38.74 25.84
CA PRO A 475 2.00 39.56 24.73
C PRO A 475 3.11 39.91 23.72
N ALA A 476 4.34 40.16 24.22
CA ALA A 476 5.48 40.50 23.39
C ALA A 476 6.00 39.31 22.56
N LEU A 477 5.81 38.08 23.06
CA LEU A 477 6.12 36.87 22.30
C LEU A 477 5.09 36.63 21.18
N ILE A 478 3.79 36.79 21.47
CA ILE A 478 2.72 36.66 20.46
C ILE A 478 2.89 37.66 19.32
N GLU A 479 3.23 38.93 19.61
CA GLU A 479 3.50 39.94 18.56
C GLU A 479 4.72 39.58 17.71
N ARG A 480 5.77 38.98 18.29
CA ARG A 480 6.93 38.48 17.52
C ARG A 480 6.59 37.27 16.67
N ILE A 481 5.78 36.33 17.18
CA ILE A 481 5.25 35.20 16.42
C ILE A 481 4.47 35.72 15.20
N LYS A 482 3.64 36.75 15.36
CA LYS A 482 2.91 37.39 14.26
C LYS A 482 3.82 38.10 13.27
N ALA A 483 4.81 38.85 13.73
CA ALA A 483 5.80 39.48 12.85
C ALA A 483 6.60 38.44 12.02
N VAL A 484 6.83 37.24 12.55
CA VAL A 484 7.38 36.10 11.82
C VAL A 484 6.38 35.55 10.80
N GLN A 485 5.12 35.29 11.20
CA GLN A 485 4.06 34.83 10.29
C GLN A 485 3.82 35.80 9.11
N GLU A 486 3.95 37.11 9.34
CA GLU A 486 3.82 38.18 8.33
C GLU A 486 5.09 38.41 7.48
N GLY A 487 6.19 37.69 7.74
CA GLY A 487 7.47 37.88 7.03
C GLY A 487 8.17 39.21 7.31
N ARG A 488 7.84 39.89 8.42
CA ARG A 488 8.38 41.20 8.82
C ARG A 488 9.60 41.12 9.76
N ALA A 489 9.92 39.94 10.26
CA ALA A 489 11.01 39.75 11.23
C ALA A 489 12.41 39.83 10.57
N VAL A 490 13.22 40.80 10.97
CA VAL A 490 14.66 40.82 10.68
C VAL A 490 15.37 39.92 11.69
N ALA A 491 16.11 38.92 11.21
CA ALA A 491 16.89 38.03 12.07
C ALA A 491 18.01 38.81 12.80
N ALA A 492 18.21 38.50 14.08
CA ALA A 492 19.39 38.96 14.80
C ALA A 492 20.66 38.34 14.17
N PRO A 493 21.76 39.08 14.02
CA PRO A 493 23.00 38.53 13.48
C PRO A 493 23.55 37.44 14.42
N PRO A 494 23.89 36.25 13.93
CA PRO A 494 24.42 35.18 14.77
C PRO A 494 25.77 35.57 15.38
N PRO A 495 26.12 35.05 16.58
CA PRO A 495 27.39 35.35 17.22
C PRO A 495 28.56 34.80 16.38
N VAL A 496 29.62 35.60 16.27
CA VAL A 496 30.78 35.29 15.43
C VAL A 496 31.66 34.25 16.13
N ALA A 497 31.39 32.96 15.89
CA ALA A 497 32.29 31.88 16.24
C ALA A 497 33.53 31.86 15.31
N ALA A 498 34.68 31.45 15.85
CA ALA A 498 35.90 31.31 15.07
C ALA A 498 35.91 30.00 14.25
N PRO A 499 36.51 29.97 13.05
CA PRO A 499 36.55 28.78 12.21
C PRO A 499 37.16 27.57 12.93
N GLY A 500 36.39 26.47 13.01
CA GLY A 500 36.84 25.20 13.60
C GLY A 500 36.55 25.00 15.09
N GLN A 501 35.93 25.96 15.79
CA GLN A 501 35.50 25.75 17.19
C GLN A 501 34.47 24.61 17.30
N LYS A 502 34.54 23.86 18.41
CA LYS A 502 33.60 22.78 18.73
C LYS A 502 32.39 23.29 19.50
N LEU A 503 31.25 22.59 19.40
CA LEU A 503 29.99 22.96 20.04
C LEU A 503 30.14 23.31 21.53
N GLY A 504 30.85 22.48 22.30
CA GLY A 504 31.11 22.74 23.72
C GLY A 504 31.99 23.98 23.99
N GLU A 505 32.98 24.25 23.12
CA GLU A 505 33.82 25.45 23.20
C GLU A 505 33.01 26.72 22.91
N ILE A 506 32.07 26.64 21.95
CA ILE A 506 31.15 27.74 21.61
C ILE A 506 30.18 28.01 22.76
N LEU A 507 29.60 26.96 23.38
CA LEU A 507 28.71 27.10 24.54
C LEU A 507 29.43 27.71 25.76
N VAL A 508 30.69 27.30 26.03
CA VAL A 508 31.53 27.91 27.08
C VAL A 508 31.84 29.38 26.74
N ALA A 509 32.18 29.68 25.48
CA ALA A 509 32.48 31.05 25.03
C ALA A 509 31.26 31.99 25.05
N GLN A 510 30.05 31.46 24.86
CA GLN A 510 28.79 32.19 25.04
C GLN A 510 28.36 32.30 26.52
N GLY A 511 29.07 31.64 27.45
CA GLY A 511 28.77 31.65 28.88
C GLY A 511 27.58 30.77 29.29
N ALA A 512 27.08 29.91 28.39
CA ALA A 512 25.92 29.07 28.63
C ALA A 512 26.22 27.84 29.51
N ILE A 513 27.49 27.43 29.60
CA ILE A 513 27.93 26.24 30.35
C ILE A 513 29.35 26.39 30.92
N SER A 514 29.64 25.70 32.02
CA SER A 514 31.01 25.58 32.56
C SER A 514 31.81 24.46 31.87
N PRO A 515 33.15 24.59 31.72
CA PRO A 515 33.98 23.57 31.08
C PRO A 515 33.82 22.17 31.69
N ASP A 516 33.73 22.09 33.02
CA ASP A 516 33.66 20.83 33.75
C ASP A 516 32.43 19.99 33.35
N LYS A 517 31.28 20.64 33.10
CA LYS A 517 30.06 19.96 32.63
C LYS A 517 30.17 19.46 31.19
N VAL A 518 30.87 20.19 30.31
CA VAL A 518 31.15 19.73 28.94
C VAL A 518 32.00 18.45 28.98
N ASP A 519 33.00 18.40 29.87
CA ASP A 519 33.84 17.22 30.07
C ASP A 519 33.09 16.03 30.73
N GLU A 520 32.04 16.26 31.52
CA GLU A 520 31.17 15.18 32.02
C GLU A 520 30.25 14.62 30.91
N ALA A 521 29.62 15.49 30.14
CA ALA A 521 28.79 15.10 29.00
C ALA A 521 29.60 14.37 27.90
N LEU A 522 30.83 14.82 27.61
CA LEU A 522 31.75 14.13 26.69
C LEU A 522 32.14 12.72 27.17
N LYS A 523 32.36 12.52 28.48
CA LYS A 523 32.63 11.19 29.04
C LYS A 523 31.43 10.28 28.86
N LYS A 524 30.21 10.74 29.14
CA LYS A 524 28.97 9.99 28.91
C LYS A 524 28.74 9.69 27.43
N GLN A 525 28.99 10.66 26.55
CA GLN A 525 28.93 10.43 25.10
C GLN A 525 29.91 9.33 24.68
N SER A 526 31.16 9.36 25.16
CA SER A 526 32.15 8.32 24.85
C SER A 526 31.81 6.94 25.42
N ALA A 527 31.09 6.87 26.55
CA ALA A 527 30.62 5.62 27.13
C ALA A 527 29.40 5.05 26.37
N ALA A 528 28.51 5.91 25.88
CA ALA A 528 27.34 5.50 25.09
C ALA A 528 27.66 5.21 23.61
N ALA A 529 28.72 5.84 23.05
CA ALA A 529 29.15 5.64 21.67
C ALA A 529 29.95 4.34 21.44
N ALA A 530 30.14 3.50 22.47
CA ALA A 530 30.81 2.21 22.34
C ALA A 530 30.07 1.25 21.38
N ASP A 531 28.74 1.39 21.27
CA ASP A 531 27.86 0.53 20.46
C ASP A 531 27.54 1.11 19.05
N GLY A 532 28.33 2.08 18.56
CA GLY A 532 28.33 2.52 17.16
C GLY A 532 27.81 3.93 16.91
N GLU A 533 26.63 4.28 17.43
CA GLU A 533 26.06 5.64 17.34
C GLU A 533 25.54 6.08 18.71
N GLY A 534 26.36 6.83 19.45
CA GLY A 534 25.97 7.44 20.73
C GLY A 534 25.16 8.73 20.53
N PRO A 535 24.33 9.14 21.52
CA PRO A 535 23.53 10.36 21.44
C PRO A 535 24.38 11.61 21.21
N LEU A 536 23.77 12.61 20.57
CA LEU A 536 24.44 13.86 20.22
C LEU A 536 24.79 14.65 21.49
N LEU A 537 25.97 15.27 21.53
CA LEU A 537 26.43 16.05 22.69
C LEU A 537 25.42 17.14 23.09
N GLY A 538 24.72 17.72 22.11
CA GLY A 538 23.66 18.71 22.35
C GLY A 538 22.43 18.15 23.11
N THR A 539 22.03 16.89 22.88
CA THR A 539 20.90 16.28 23.61
C THR A 539 21.30 15.93 25.04
N ILE A 540 22.49 15.35 25.23
CA ILE A 540 23.03 15.04 26.58
C ILE A 540 23.10 16.32 27.45
N LEU A 541 23.56 17.44 26.87
CA LEU A 541 23.67 18.72 27.58
C LEU A 541 22.31 19.34 27.96
N VAL A 542 21.24 19.01 27.22
CA VAL A 542 19.86 19.42 27.53
C VAL A 542 19.26 18.49 28.59
N GLU A 543 19.40 17.17 28.44
CA GLU A 543 18.92 16.16 29.40
C GLU A 543 19.50 16.35 30.81
N GLU A 544 20.74 16.85 30.91
CA GLU A 544 21.41 17.17 32.19
C GLU A 544 21.09 18.56 32.75
N GLY A 545 20.25 19.35 32.08
CA GLY A 545 20.01 20.75 32.43
C GLY A 545 21.32 21.57 32.47
N ALA A 546 22.25 21.27 31.57
CA ALA A 546 23.60 21.85 31.55
C ALA A 546 23.71 23.05 30.60
N ALA A 547 22.88 23.10 29.55
CA ALA A 547 22.63 24.24 28.68
C ALA A 547 21.16 24.25 28.25
N SER A 548 20.59 25.38 27.83
CA SER A 548 19.23 25.38 27.27
C SER A 548 19.23 24.89 25.82
N VAL A 549 18.09 24.36 25.39
CA VAL A 549 17.85 23.87 24.02
C VAL A 549 18.15 24.97 22.98
N LYS A 550 17.77 26.21 23.32
CA LYS A 550 18.01 27.40 22.53
C LYS A 550 19.50 27.76 22.43
N ASP A 551 20.25 27.64 23.52
CA ASP A 551 21.71 27.91 23.51
C ASP A 551 22.45 26.87 22.66
N VAL A 552 22.06 25.60 22.75
CA VAL A 552 22.58 24.51 21.92
C VAL A 552 22.28 24.75 20.44
N ALA A 553 21.03 25.11 20.09
CA ALA A 553 20.65 25.49 18.73
C ALA A 553 21.46 26.69 18.20
N HIS A 554 21.59 27.74 19.01
CA HIS A 554 22.33 28.96 18.68
C HIS A 554 23.83 28.69 18.47
N ALA A 555 24.44 27.82 19.29
CA ALA A 555 25.82 27.39 19.14
C ALA A 555 26.03 26.49 17.89
N LEU A 556 25.06 25.63 17.55
CA LEU A 556 25.06 24.86 16.30
C LEU A 556 24.99 25.76 15.06
N ARG A 557 24.14 26.79 15.05
CA ARG A 557 24.10 27.79 13.95
C ARG A 557 25.44 28.51 13.79
N ALA A 558 26.03 28.96 14.90
CA ALA A 558 27.34 29.63 14.88
C ALA A 558 28.44 28.70 14.34
N GLN A 559 28.40 27.40 14.71
CA GLN A 559 29.33 26.40 14.19
C GLN A 559 29.15 26.14 12.69
N LYS A 560 27.90 25.96 12.22
CA LYS A 560 27.56 25.80 10.79
C LYS A 560 28.02 27.02 9.96
N ALA A 561 27.78 28.24 10.45
CA ALA A 561 28.18 29.48 9.78
C ALA A 561 29.71 29.64 9.71
N ALA A 562 30.43 29.29 10.79
CA ALA A 562 31.89 29.31 10.81
C ALA A 562 32.51 28.27 9.86
N ALA A 563 31.88 27.09 9.71
CA ALA A 563 32.29 26.05 8.76
C ALA A 563 32.01 26.40 7.28
N ALA A 564 31.01 27.24 6.99
CA ALA A 564 30.65 27.67 5.64
C ALA A 564 31.56 28.76 5.05
N SER A 565 32.56 29.25 5.80
CA SER A 565 33.46 30.32 5.35
C SER A 565 34.56 29.79 4.40
N PRO A 566 34.82 30.43 3.22
CA PRO A 566 35.69 29.84 2.17
C PRO A 566 37.18 29.66 2.48
N ALA A 567 37.64 29.94 3.69
CA ALA A 567 39.05 30.12 4.03
C ALA A 567 39.82 28.83 4.37
N ASN A 568 39.13 27.69 4.59
CA ASN A 568 39.75 26.41 4.93
C ASN A 568 39.01 25.24 4.26
N ALA A 569 39.34 24.99 2.99
CA ALA A 569 38.95 23.75 2.31
C ALA A 569 39.99 22.65 2.59
N PRO A 570 39.63 21.53 3.26
CA PRO A 570 40.57 20.43 3.49
C PRO A 570 40.84 19.68 2.18
N THR A 571 42.10 19.56 1.79
CA THR A 571 42.53 18.69 0.68
C THR A 571 42.55 17.22 1.10
N GLY A 572 41.36 16.62 1.23
CA GLY A 572 41.16 15.21 1.57
C GLY A 572 39.79 14.72 1.11
N GLN A 573 39.73 13.49 0.59
CA GLN A 573 38.51 12.93 -0.02
C GLN A 573 37.58 12.30 1.02
N THR A 574 36.37 12.85 1.17
CA THR A 574 35.10 12.10 1.25
C THR A 574 33.96 13.05 0.88
N GLY A 575 33.71 13.23 -0.41
CA GLY A 575 32.57 14.00 -0.87
C GLY A 575 31.27 13.20 -0.66
N VAL A 576 30.51 13.51 0.38
CA VAL A 576 29.11 13.05 0.49
C VAL A 576 28.30 13.82 -0.55
N THR A 577 28.26 13.30 -1.77
CA THR A 577 27.34 13.75 -2.80
C THR A 577 25.93 13.42 -2.33
N VAL A 578 25.19 14.44 -1.87
CA VAL A 578 23.75 14.31 -1.62
C VAL A 578 23.08 13.96 -2.95
N LYS A 579 22.76 12.67 -3.14
CA LYS A 579 22.00 12.22 -4.31
C LYS A 579 20.62 12.86 -4.24
N GLU A 580 20.17 13.48 -5.32
CA GLU A 580 18.79 13.94 -5.44
C GLU A 580 17.85 12.73 -5.51
N THR A 581 17.23 12.39 -4.38
CA THR A 581 16.33 11.23 -4.29
C THR A 581 14.92 11.60 -4.75
N ILE A 582 14.54 11.17 -5.94
CA ILE A 582 13.17 11.31 -6.46
C ILE A 582 12.30 10.20 -5.86
N LYS A 583 11.23 10.56 -5.15
CA LYS A 583 10.19 9.61 -4.73
C LYS A 583 9.31 9.27 -5.93
N VAL A 584 9.11 7.98 -6.20
CA VAL A 584 8.30 7.46 -7.31
C VAL A 584 7.29 6.45 -6.76
N ASP A 585 6.04 6.51 -7.21
CA ASP A 585 5.00 5.56 -6.80
C ASP A 585 5.33 4.14 -7.29
N ALA A 586 5.18 3.14 -6.43
CA ALA A 586 5.57 1.76 -6.74
C ALA A 586 4.88 1.22 -8.00
N ASP A 587 3.58 1.46 -8.13
CA ASP A 587 2.75 1.01 -9.26
C ASP A 587 3.25 1.53 -10.63
N ARG A 588 3.90 2.71 -10.66
CA ARG A 588 4.52 3.24 -11.89
C ARG A 588 5.77 2.47 -12.27
N LEU A 589 6.58 2.09 -11.28
CA LEU A 589 7.77 1.31 -11.48
C LEU A 589 7.44 -0.14 -11.86
N ASP A 590 6.38 -0.71 -11.27
CA ASP A 590 5.90 -2.04 -11.63
C ASP A 590 5.38 -2.06 -13.08
N ARG A 591 4.55 -1.08 -13.48
CA ARG A 591 4.17 -0.88 -14.89
C ARG A 591 5.38 -0.71 -15.82
N LEU A 592 6.44 -0.03 -15.38
CA LEU A 592 7.66 0.14 -16.17
C LEU A 592 8.40 -1.20 -16.36
N VAL A 593 8.47 -2.05 -15.33
CA VAL A 593 9.06 -3.39 -15.44
C VAL A 593 8.18 -4.31 -16.32
N ASP A 594 6.85 -4.21 -16.23
CA ASP A 594 5.93 -4.98 -17.09
C ASP A 594 6.06 -4.57 -18.56
N MET A 595 6.11 -3.27 -18.88
CA MET A 595 6.39 -2.75 -20.23
C MET A 595 7.76 -3.20 -20.75
N ILE A 596 8.79 -3.30 -19.90
CA ILE A 596 10.09 -3.85 -20.30
C ILE A 596 9.97 -5.36 -20.59
N GLY A 597 9.19 -6.11 -19.81
CA GLY A 597 8.89 -7.51 -20.09
C GLY A 597 8.19 -7.70 -21.44
N GLU A 598 7.22 -6.84 -21.76
CA GLU A 598 6.51 -6.83 -23.05
C GLU A 598 7.40 -6.39 -24.21
N LEU A 599 8.33 -5.45 -23.99
CA LEU A 599 9.35 -5.08 -24.96
C LEU A 599 10.31 -6.25 -25.26
N VAL A 600 10.74 -7.01 -24.25
CA VAL A 600 11.55 -8.23 -24.42
C VAL A 600 10.78 -9.31 -25.19
N ILE A 601 9.48 -9.46 -24.94
CA ILE A 601 8.61 -10.37 -25.71
C ILE A 601 8.50 -9.91 -27.17
N ALA A 602 8.25 -8.62 -27.42
CA ALA A 602 8.13 -8.06 -28.77
C ALA A 602 9.45 -8.16 -29.55
N GLU A 603 10.60 -7.92 -28.90
CA GLU A 603 11.91 -8.12 -29.49
C GLU A 603 12.17 -9.59 -29.84
N ALA A 604 11.81 -10.51 -28.95
CA ALA A 604 11.87 -11.93 -29.21
C ALA A 604 10.99 -12.32 -30.42
N MET A 605 9.79 -11.74 -30.55
CA MET A 605 8.92 -11.92 -31.73
C MET A 605 9.56 -11.43 -33.03
N VAL A 606 10.16 -10.24 -33.02
CA VAL A 606 10.85 -9.68 -34.19
C VAL A 606 12.07 -10.53 -34.56
N SER A 607 12.93 -10.89 -33.61
CA SER A 607 14.17 -11.65 -33.85
C SER A 607 13.95 -13.13 -34.20
N GLN A 608 12.84 -13.72 -33.78
CA GLN A 608 12.51 -15.13 -34.03
C GLN A 608 11.54 -15.31 -35.21
N SER A 609 10.92 -14.21 -35.70
CA SER A 609 10.06 -14.19 -36.88
C SER A 609 10.68 -14.89 -38.08
N ARG A 610 9.87 -15.76 -38.71
CA ARG A 610 10.31 -16.60 -39.82
C ARG A 610 10.76 -15.80 -41.04
N ASP A 611 10.16 -14.65 -41.29
CA ASP A 611 10.43 -13.85 -42.49
C ASP A 611 11.69 -13.00 -42.30
N ILE A 612 11.88 -12.42 -41.12
CA ILE A 612 13.11 -11.73 -40.71
C ILE A 612 14.31 -12.69 -40.77
N ARG A 613 14.14 -13.94 -40.32
CA ARG A 613 15.15 -15.00 -40.42
C ARG A 613 15.42 -15.50 -41.83
N GLN A 614 14.48 -15.38 -42.77
CA GLN A 614 14.70 -15.68 -44.18
C GLN A 614 15.52 -14.59 -44.89
N LEU A 615 15.41 -13.33 -44.47
CA LEU A 615 16.21 -12.22 -45.01
C LEU A 615 17.69 -12.33 -44.62
N ASN A 616 17.96 -12.68 -43.36
CA ASN A 616 19.28 -13.15 -42.87
C ASN A 616 20.50 -12.25 -43.19
N THR A 617 20.29 -10.94 -43.35
CA THR A 617 21.36 -10.00 -43.75
C THR A 617 22.23 -9.58 -42.56
N THR A 618 23.50 -9.28 -42.82
CA THR A 618 24.48 -8.95 -41.77
C THR A 618 24.12 -7.67 -41.01
N GLU A 619 23.59 -6.65 -41.69
CA GLU A 619 23.13 -5.42 -41.04
C GLU A 619 21.87 -5.65 -40.19
N LEU A 620 20.92 -6.45 -40.66
CA LEU A 620 19.72 -6.80 -39.89
C LEU A 620 20.11 -7.52 -38.58
N ASN A 621 21.01 -8.50 -38.66
CA ASN A 621 21.54 -9.18 -37.49
C ASN A 621 22.32 -8.24 -36.55
N ARG A 622 23.04 -7.24 -37.10
CA ARG A 622 23.73 -6.20 -36.31
C ARG A 622 22.74 -5.26 -35.61
N HIS A 623 21.64 -4.89 -36.25
CA HIS A 623 20.57 -4.08 -35.65
C HIS A 623 19.80 -4.84 -34.57
N LEU A 624 19.48 -6.12 -34.79
CA LEU A 624 18.83 -6.98 -33.78
C LEU A 624 19.75 -7.18 -32.55
N ALA A 625 21.04 -7.46 -32.75
CA ALA A 625 21.99 -7.58 -31.63
C ALA A 625 22.20 -6.25 -30.87
N GLN A 626 22.04 -5.10 -31.53
CA GLN A 626 22.06 -3.79 -30.88
C GLN A 626 20.76 -3.51 -30.10
N LEU A 627 19.63 -4.10 -30.53
CA LEU A 627 18.36 -4.02 -29.82
C LEU A 627 18.38 -4.88 -28.55
N ASP A 628 18.78 -6.15 -28.65
CA ASP A 628 19.03 -7.08 -27.53
C ASP A 628 19.93 -6.46 -26.45
N LYS A 629 20.98 -5.73 -26.87
CA LYS A 629 21.85 -5.02 -25.93
C LYS A 629 21.12 -3.88 -25.19
N ILE A 630 20.28 -3.11 -25.89
CA ILE A 630 19.54 -1.98 -25.29
C ILE A 630 18.41 -2.47 -24.39
N THR A 631 17.68 -3.52 -24.77
CA THR A 631 16.62 -4.10 -23.93
C THR A 631 17.19 -4.72 -22.66
N ARG A 632 18.36 -5.38 -22.73
CA ARG A 632 19.12 -5.83 -21.55
C ARG A 632 19.54 -4.67 -20.65
N GLU A 633 20.14 -3.62 -21.19
CA GLU A 633 20.55 -2.44 -20.41
C GLU A 633 19.34 -1.77 -19.73
N LEU A 634 18.19 -1.67 -20.42
CA LEU A 634 16.93 -1.19 -19.83
C LEU A 634 16.38 -2.13 -18.76
N GLN A 635 16.49 -3.45 -18.93
CA GLN A 635 16.05 -4.45 -17.95
C GLN A 635 16.91 -4.44 -16.68
N GLU A 636 18.22 -4.29 -16.80
CA GLU A 636 19.13 -4.13 -15.66
C GLU A 636 18.83 -2.83 -14.90
N ILE A 637 18.62 -1.72 -15.62
CA ILE A 637 18.21 -0.44 -15.01
C ILE A 637 16.86 -0.58 -14.31
N GLY A 638 15.82 -1.11 -14.97
CA GLY A 638 14.49 -1.31 -14.39
C GLY A 638 14.49 -2.23 -13.17
N THR A 639 15.34 -3.27 -13.18
CA THR A 639 15.58 -4.13 -12.01
C THR A 639 16.22 -3.35 -10.86
N SER A 640 17.31 -2.61 -11.14
CA SER A 640 18.01 -1.84 -10.11
C SER A 640 17.14 -0.74 -9.47
N LEU A 641 16.24 -0.12 -10.23
CA LEU A 641 15.28 0.87 -9.72
C LEU A 641 14.27 0.29 -8.71
N ARG A 642 14.01 -1.04 -8.75
CA ARG A 642 13.11 -1.74 -7.80
C ARG A 642 13.85 -2.33 -6.60
N MET A 643 15.17 -2.16 -6.51
CA MET A 643 15.94 -2.62 -5.37
C MET A 643 15.73 -1.73 -4.14
N VAL A 644 15.54 -2.35 -2.99
CA VAL A 644 15.36 -1.71 -1.68
C VAL A 644 16.26 -2.43 -0.67
N PRO A 645 16.99 -1.72 0.21
CA PRO A 645 17.82 -2.35 1.23
C PRO A 645 16.98 -3.07 2.28
N ILE A 646 17.38 -4.29 2.66
CA ILE A 646 16.67 -5.15 3.63
C ILE A 646 16.67 -4.62 5.07
N ARG A 647 17.47 -3.58 5.34
CA ARG A 647 17.59 -2.78 6.58
C ARG A 647 16.27 -2.64 7.35
N SER A 648 15.18 -2.26 6.71
CA SER A 648 13.88 -2.07 7.38
C SER A 648 13.28 -3.38 7.93
N THR A 649 13.51 -4.52 7.27
CA THR A 649 13.08 -5.85 7.74
C THR A 649 14.04 -6.40 8.80
N PHE A 650 15.35 -6.17 8.66
CA PHE A 650 16.34 -6.55 9.67
C PHE A 650 16.11 -5.82 11.01
N GLN A 651 15.85 -4.52 10.98
CA GLN A 651 15.50 -3.74 12.17
C GLN A 651 14.21 -4.22 12.85
N LYS A 652 13.20 -4.68 12.09
CA LYS A 652 12.01 -5.33 12.66
C LYS A 652 12.36 -6.64 13.38
N MET A 653 13.26 -7.46 12.82
CA MET A 653 13.72 -8.68 13.48
C MET A 653 14.48 -8.38 14.78
N ALA A 654 15.34 -7.36 14.80
CA ALA A 654 16.07 -6.95 16.01
C ALA A 654 15.14 -6.47 17.14
N ARG A 655 14.07 -5.74 16.82
CA ARG A 655 13.02 -5.36 17.80
C ARG A 655 12.32 -6.61 18.35
N LEU A 656 11.83 -7.48 17.46
CA LEU A 656 11.20 -8.75 17.82
C LEU A 656 12.10 -9.64 18.70
N ALA A 657 13.40 -9.73 18.40
CA ALA A 657 14.36 -10.50 19.18
C ALA A 657 14.50 -9.97 20.61
N ARG A 658 14.55 -8.65 20.80
CA ARG A 658 14.61 -8.02 22.13
C ARG A 658 13.34 -8.28 22.95
N ASP A 659 12.17 -8.23 22.33
CA ASP A 659 10.90 -8.46 23.02
C ASP A 659 10.66 -9.94 23.36
N LEU A 660 11.05 -10.86 22.47
CA LEU A 660 11.04 -12.30 22.76
C LEU A 660 12.10 -12.69 23.80
N SER A 661 13.29 -12.08 23.78
CA SER A 661 14.33 -12.25 24.81
C SER A 661 13.80 -11.91 26.21
N LYS A 662 13.12 -10.77 26.37
CA LYS A 662 12.40 -10.40 27.61
C LYS A 662 11.32 -11.42 27.96
N LYS A 663 10.44 -11.78 27.01
CA LYS A 663 9.30 -12.67 27.23
C LYS A 663 9.69 -14.10 27.66
N PHE A 664 10.78 -14.62 27.13
CA PHE A 664 11.32 -15.93 27.51
C PHE A 664 12.36 -15.86 28.64
N ASN A 665 12.68 -14.67 29.14
CA ASN A 665 13.72 -14.40 30.14
C ASN A 665 15.09 -15.02 29.78
N LYS A 666 15.46 -14.96 28.49
CA LYS A 666 16.75 -15.44 27.95
C LYS A 666 17.61 -14.24 27.55
N PRO A 667 18.84 -14.06 28.07
CA PRO A 667 19.75 -13.03 27.57
C PRO A 667 20.22 -13.39 26.16
N VAL A 668 19.99 -12.51 25.17
CA VAL A 668 20.36 -12.76 23.76
C VAL A 668 21.02 -11.52 23.13
N GLU A 669 22.15 -11.76 22.48
CA GLU A 669 22.82 -10.83 21.56
C GLU A 669 22.30 -11.10 20.14
N PHE A 670 21.68 -10.10 19.52
CA PHE A 670 21.17 -10.19 18.15
C PHE A 670 22.04 -9.33 17.22
N VAL A 671 22.84 -9.99 16.38
CA VAL A 671 23.79 -9.36 15.46
C VAL A 671 23.21 -9.31 14.05
N MET A 672 23.46 -8.23 13.33
CA MET A 672 23.03 -8.05 11.94
C MET A 672 24.25 -7.72 11.07
N ALA A 673 24.32 -8.29 9.86
CA ALA A 673 25.36 -8.00 8.89
C ALA A 673 24.77 -7.87 7.47
N GLY A 674 25.24 -6.87 6.71
CA GLY A 674 24.74 -6.64 5.35
C GLY A 674 23.30 -6.11 5.30
N GLU A 675 22.89 -5.27 6.25
CA GLU A 675 21.56 -4.65 6.25
C GLU A 675 21.30 -3.79 4.99
N ASP A 676 22.35 -3.24 4.38
CA ASP A 676 22.28 -2.51 3.10
C ASP A 676 22.27 -3.44 1.87
N THR A 677 22.09 -4.75 2.04
CA THR A 677 21.90 -5.67 0.91
C THR A 677 20.60 -5.33 0.19
N GLU A 678 20.73 -5.00 -1.10
CA GLU A 678 19.64 -4.66 -2.02
C GLU A 678 18.86 -5.91 -2.46
N LEU A 679 17.52 -5.85 -2.37
CA LEU A 679 16.60 -6.87 -2.86
C LEU A 679 15.36 -6.23 -3.53
N ASP A 680 14.68 -6.96 -4.43
CA ASP A 680 13.40 -6.55 -5.01
C ASP A 680 12.37 -6.24 -3.90
N LYS A 681 11.71 -5.08 -3.98
CA LYS A 681 10.70 -4.62 -3.02
C LYS A 681 9.67 -5.71 -2.65
N SER A 682 9.17 -6.45 -3.63
CA SER A 682 8.15 -7.49 -3.42
C SER A 682 8.70 -8.72 -2.68
N VAL A 683 10.02 -8.96 -2.78
CA VAL A 683 10.73 -9.96 -1.97
C VAL A 683 10.90 -9.45 -0.55
N VAL A 684 11.29 -8.18 -0.35
CA VAL A 684 11.48 -7.58 1.00
C VAL A 684 10.19 -7.60 1.83
N GLU A 685 9.04 -7.37 1.19
CA GLU A 685 7.72 -7.47 1.82
C GLU A 685 7.36 -8.92 2.20
N LYS A 686 7.54 -9.87 1.28
CA LYS A 686 7.13 -11.28 1.46
C LYS A 686 8.11 -12.11 2.31
N ILE A 687 9.38 -11.73 2.41
CA ILE A 687 10.40 -12.46 3.20
C ILE A 687 10.33 -12.13 4.70
N GLY A 688 9.64 -11.06 5.09
CA GLY A 688 9.47 -10.66 6.49
C GLY A 688 8.83 -11.77 7.35
N ASP A 689 7.70 -12.33 6.90
CA ASP A 689 6.98 -13.38 7.61
C ASP A 689 7.81 -14.67 7.82
N PRO A 690 8.49 -15.23 6.79
CA PRO A 690 9.48 -16.30 6.97
C PRO A 690 10.53 -15.99 8.05
N LEU A 691 11.14 -14.79 8.02
CA LEU A 691 12.18 -14.40 8.97
C LEU A 691 11.64 -14.28 10.40
N VAL A 692 10.43 -13.75 10.60
CA VAL A 692 9.76 -13.70 11.92
C VAL A 692 9.66 -15.10 12.54
N HIS A 693 9.28 -16.10 11.76
CA HIS A 693 9.11 -17.48 12.24
C HIS A 693 10.46 -18.16 12.50
N MET A 694 11.47 -17.92 11.66
CA MET A 694 12.82 -18.47 11.85
C MET A 694 13.53 -17.86 13.07
N VAL A 695 13.49 -16.54 13.24
CA VAL A 695 14.04 -15.83 14.41
C VAL A 695 13.32 -16.25 15.68
N ARG A 696 11.99 -16.39 15.67
CA ARG A 696 11.23 -16.93 16.82
C ARG A 696 11.70 -18.34 17.19
N ASN A 697 11.89 -19.23 16.22
CA ASN A 697 12.31 -20.60 16.48
C ASN A 697 13.75 -20.69 17.03
N ALA A 698 14.66 -19.85 16.55
CA ALA A 698 16.02 -19.74 17.11
C ALA A 698 15.97 -19.33 18.60
N LEU A 699 15.14 -18.35 18.95
CA LEU A 699 15.03 -17.82 20.32
C LEU A 699 14.29 -18.75 21.29
N ASP A 700 13.18 -19.34 20.87
CA ASP A 700 12.35 -20.24 21.70
C ASP A 700 13.02 -21.61 21.84
N HIS A 701 13.24 -22.30 20.72
CA HIS A 701 13.65 -23.71 20.69
C HIS A 701 15.16 -23.91 20.42
N GLY A 702 15.78 -23.07 19.58
CA GLY A 702 17.21 -23.19 19.24
C GLY A 702 18.10 -22.99 20.46
N LEU A 703 18.08 -21.79 21.03
CA LEU A 703 18.77 -21.46 22.28
C LEU A 703 18.26 -22.31 23.46
N GLU A 704 19.18 -22.65 24.35
CA GLU A 704 18.95 -23.34 25.62
C GLU A 704 17.88 -22.62 26.49
N ALA A 705 17.31 -23.32 27.48
CA ALA A 705 16.24 -22.76 28.32
C ALA A 705 16.76 -21.86 29.44
N THR A 706 18.00 -22.05 29.88
CA THR A 706 18.62 -21.25 30.97
C THR A 706 20.10 -20.97 30.72
N ALA A 707 20.63 -19.90 31.31
CA ALA A 707 22.06 -19.62 31.34
C ALA A 707 22.87 -20.75 32.02
N GLU A 708 22.27 -21.47 32.97
CA GLU A 708 22.91 -22.64 33.58
C GLU A 708 23.12 -23.79 32.58
N GLU A 709 22.18 -24.05 31.66
CA GLU A 709 22.36 -25.07 30.61
C GLU A 709 23.51 -24.68 29.68
N ARG A 710 23.61 -23.40 29.29
CA ARG A 710 24.71 -22.88 28.48
C ARG A 710 26.05 -22.99 29.19
N ARG A 711 26.13 -22.61 30.46
CA ARG A 711 27.33 -22.73 31.29
C ARG A 711 27.75 -24.20 31.49
N LYS A 712 26.80 -25.13 31.64
CA LYS A 712 27.06 -26.58 31.68
C LYS A 712 27.54 -27.14 30.34
N ALA A 713 27.12 -26.54 29.22
CA ALA A 713 27.59 -26.86 27.88
C ALA A 713 28.93 -26.17 27.49
N GLY A 714 29.51 -25.34 28.36
CA GLY A 714 30.75 -24.60 28.10
C GLY A 714 30.58 -23.39 27.19
N LYS A 715 29.36 -22.86 27.04
CA LYS A 715 29.01 -21.70 26.21
C LYS A 715 28.93 -20.39 27.02
N PRO A 716 28.98 -19.22 26.35
CA PRO A 716 28.64 -17.94 26.97
C PRO A 716 27.22 -17.95 27.57
N GLU A 717 26.99 -17.20 28.64
CA GLU A 717 25.69 -17.16 29.32
C GLU A 717 24.61 -16.49 28.45
N THR A 718 25.00 -15.46 27.69
CA THR A 718 24.22 -14.85 26.60
C THR A 718 24.15 -15.82 25.40
N GLY A 719 22.97 -15.99 24.81
CA GLY A 719 22.79 -16.64 23.51
C GLY A 719 23.12 -15.70 22.36
N ARG A 720 23.72 -16.20 21.27
CA ARG A 720 24.02 -15.38 20.09
C ARG A 720 23.20 -15.83 18.90
N VAL A 721 22.51 -14.88 18.27
CA VAL A 721 21.76 -15.07 17.02
C VAL A 721 22.23 -14.01 16.04
N GLU A 722 22.67 -14.42 14.85
CA GLU A 722 23.17 -13.52 13.81
C GLU A 722 22.36 -13.68 12.52
N LEU A 723 21.93 -12.55 11.96
CA LEU A 723 21.20 -12.48 10.69
C LEU A 723 22.07 -11.74 9.65
N ARG A 724 22.54 -12.46 8.64
CA ARG A 724 23.38 -11.93 7.55
C ARG A 724 22.60 -11.86 6.25
N ALA A 725 22.86 -10.85 5.42
CA ALA A 725 22.54 -10.86 4.00
C ALA A 725 23.78 -10.54 3.15
N PHE A 726 23.90 -11.15 1.98
CA PHE A 726 24.96 -10.87 1.00
C PHE A 726 24.59 -11.35 -0.41
N HIS A 727 25.21 -10.77 -1.44
CA HIS A 727 25.09 -11.24 -2.82
C HIS A 727 26.23 -12.23 -3.15
N ARG A 728 25.91 -13.36 -3.79
CA ARG A 728 26.89 -14.36 -4.24
C ARG A 728 26.40 -15.14 -5.45
N GLY A 729 27.06 -14.95 -6.60
CA GLY A 729 26.84 -15.75 -7.82
C GLY A 729 25.44 -15.59 -8.41
N GLY A 730 25.01 -14.35 -8.68
CA GLY A 730 23.68 -14.05 -9.24
C GLY A 730 22.50 -14.34 -8.30
N ASN A 731 22.77 -14.62 -7.03
CA ASN A 731 21.78 -14.95 -6.01
C ASN A 731 22.01 -14.06 -4.78
N ILE A 732 20.92 -13.69 -4.11
CA ILE A 732 20.96 -13.13 -2.76
C ILE A 732 20.91 -14.29 -1.77
N TRP A 733 21.76 -14.23 -0.76
CA TRP A 733 21.78 -15.16 0.37
C TRP A 733 21.36 -14.41 1.63
N ILE A 734 20.45 -15.00 2.40
CA ILE A 734 20.07 -14.53 3.74
C ILE A 734 20.31 -15.71 4.70
N GLU A 735 21.20 -15.53 5.66
CA GLU A 735 21.60 -16.59 6.59
C GLU A 735 21.25 -16.22 8.03
N LEU A 736 20.56 -17.11 8.74
CA LEU A 736 20.28 -17.00 10.17
C LEU A 736 21.09 -18.06 10.92
N GLU A 737 22.03 -17.64 11.75
CA GLU A 737 22.92 -18.47 12.56
C GLU A 737 22.57 -18.33 14.05
N ASP A 738 22.18 -19.44 14.70
CA ASP A 738 22.03 -19.55 16.16
C ASP A 738 23.18 -20.35 16.76
N ASP A 739 23.65 -19.97 17.96
CA ASP A 739 24.69 -20.70 18.72
C ASP A 739 24.11 -21.71 19.73
N GLY A 740 22.86 -22.14 19.55
CA GLY A 740 22.04 -22.89 20.49
C GLY A 740 22.28 -24.40 20.51
N ARG A 741 21.28 -25.15 20.96
CA ARG A 741 21.40 -26.60 21.21
C ARG A 741 21.62 -27.43 19.94
N GLY A 742 21.31 -26.86 18.77
CA GLY A 742 21.33 -27.54 17.48
C GLY A 742 20.22 -28.59 17.33
N LEU A 743 20.07 -29.13 16.12
CA LEU A 743 19.03 -30.10 15.79
C LEU A 743 19.47 -31.53 16.10
N ASP A 744 18.65 -32.24 16.86
CA ASP A 744 18.92 -33.62 17.27
C ASP A 744 18.50 -34.63 16.20
N ARG A 745 19.48 -35.07 15.40
CA ARG A 745 19.38 -36.06 14.33
C ARG A 745 18.54 -37.29 14.70
N ASP A 746 18.77 -37.86 15.89
CA ASP A 746 18.17 -39.13 16.28
C ASP A 746 16.70 -38.94 16.67
N VAL A 747 16.36 -37.81 17.31
CA VAL A 747 14.98 -37.42 17.63
C VAL A 747 14.17 -37.10 16.36
N LEU A 748 14.79 -36.41 15.39
CA LEU A 748 14.18 -36.13 14.09
C LEU A 748 13.91 -37.41 13.30
N LEU A 749 14.89 -38.31 13.22
CA LEU A 749 14.76 -39.59 12.51
C LEU A 749 13.74 -40.52 13.19
N ALA A 750 13.69 -40.56 14.52
CA ALA A 750 12.66 -41.29 15.26
C ALA A 750 11.25 -40.78 14.96
N LYS A 751 11.03 -39.45 14.98
CA LYS A 751 9.75 -38.84 14.61
C LYS A 751 9.41 -38.99 13.13
N GLY A 752 10.43 -39.05 12.26
CA GLY A 752 10.28 -39.36 10.84
C GLY A 752 9.73 -40.78 10.61
N ARG A 753 10.20 -41.76 11.39
CA ARG A 753 9.65 -43.13 11.39
C ARG A 753 8.25 -43.21 12.00
N GLU A 754 8.02 -42.56 13.15
CA GLU A 754 6.71 -42.46 13.81
C GLU A 754 5.61 -41.93 12.87
N LYS A 755 5.95 -40.94 12.03
CA LYS A 755 5.05 -40.34 11.04
C LYS A 755 5.09 -41.02 9.65
N GLY A 756 5.77 -42.15 9.50
CA GLY A 756 5.85 -42.90 8.25
C GLY A 756 6.61 -42.21 7.10
N LEU A 757 7.32 -41.11 7.39
CA LEU A 757 8.09 -40.33 6.41
C LEU A 757 9.44 -40.98 6.03
N VAL A 758 9.93 -41.90 6.87
CA VAL A 758 11.20 -42.63 6.70
C VAL A 758 10.95 -44.11 6.92
N ARG A 759 11.38 -44.98 6.00
CA ARG A 759 11.18 -46.43 6.13
C ARG A 759 12.21 -47.05 7.08
N GLU A 760 11.86 -48.19 7.68
CA GLU A 760 12.83 -48.95 8.48
C GLU A 760 13.97 -49.47 7.59
N GLY A 761 15.22 -49.22 7.98
CA GLY A 761 16.42 -49.52 7.19
C GLY A 761 16.85 -48.42 6.20
N GLU A 762 16.10 -47.33 6.07
CA GLU A 762 16.45 -46.21 5.18
C GLU A 762 17.52 -45.30 5.82
N ASN A 763 18.74 -45.32 5.27
CA ASN A 763 19.88 -44.51 5.72
C ASN A 763 19.90 -43.16 4.97
N LEU A 764 19.19 -42.17 5.53
CA LEU A 764 19.22 -40.79 5.05
C LEU A 764 20.51 -40.06 5.45
N SER A 765 20.91 -39.10 4.63
CA SER A 765 21.95 -38.11 4.97
C SER A 765 21.46 -37.11 6.02
N ASP A 766 22.39 -36.44 6.70
CA ASP A 766 22.05 -35.52 7.80
C ASP A 766 21.26 -34.30 7.30
N GLU A 767 21.56 -33.81 6.10
CA GLU A 767 20.78 -32.77 5.42
C GLU A 767 19.35 -33.23 5.08
N GLU A 768 19.16 -34.47 4.63
CA GLU A 768 17.83 -35.03 4.40
C GLU A 768 17.03 -35.21 5.70
N ILE A 769 17.70 -35.58 6.81
CA ILE A 769 17.08 -35.68 8.13
C ILE A 769 16.64 -34.29 8.64
N TYR A 770 17.45 -33.24 8.42
CA TYR A 770 17.05 -31.87 8.76
C TYR A 770 15.92 -31.35 7.85
N LYS A 771 15.89 -31.72 6.56
CA LYS A 771 14.78 -31.37 5.64
C LYS A 771 13.43 -31.97 6.05
N LEU A 772 13.38 -33.00 6.91
CA LEU A 772 12.11 -33.51 7.49
C LEU A 772 11.35 -32.45 8.30
N ILE A 773 12.04 -31.43 8.84
CA ILE A 773 11.42 -30.31 9.58
C ILE A 773 10.43 -29.52 8.72
N PHE A 774 10.62 -29.52 7.40
CA PHE A 774 9.72 -28.87 6.45
C PHE A 774 8.53 -29.75 6.00
N ALA A 775 8.38 -30.97 6.54
CA ALA A 775 7.25 -31.81 6.20
C ALA A 775 5.95 -31.31 6.87
N PRO A 776 4.78 -31.38 6.20
CA PRO A 776 3.51 -30.93 6.77
C PRO A 776 3.21 -31.57 8.13
N GLY A 777 2.85 -30.75 9.13
CA GLY A 777 2.59 -31.23 10.49
C GLY A 777 3.83 -31.74 11.25
N PHE A 778 5.05 -31.53 10.76
CA PHE A 778 6.30 -31.87 11.47
C PHE A 778 6.67 -30.82 12.53
N SER A 779 5.76 -30.57 13.48
CA SER A 779 6.11 -29.84 14.71
C SER A 779 6.71 -30.78 15.74
N THR A 780 7.66 -30.28 16.53
CA THR A 780 8.32 -31.00 17.63
C THR A 780 7.61 -30.87 18.97
N ALA A 781 6.77 -29.84 19.15
CA ALA A 781 6.10 -29.52 20.41
C ALA A 781 4.95 -30.49 20.76
N LYS A 782 4.74 -30.74 22.06
CA LYS A 782 3.63 -31.57 22.59
C LYS A 782 2.42 -30.75 23.06
N GLN A 783 2.52 -29.43 23.10
CA GLN A 783 1.45 -28.50 23.40
C GLN A 783 1.50 -27.34 22.41
N VAL A 784 0.34 -26.81 22.03
CA VAL A 784 0.23 -25.52 21.33
C VAL A 784 0.32 -24.43 22.40
N THR A 785 1.30 -23.53 22.28
CA THR A 785 1.41 -22.36 23.16
C THR A 785 0.46 -21.26 22.69
N ASP A 786 -0.13 -20.52 23.63
CA ASP A 786 -1.22 -19.54 23.36
C ASP A 786 -0.83 -18.38 22.42
N VAL A 787 0.48 -18.24 22.14
CA VAL A 787 1.05 -17.25 21.20
C VAL A 787 1.03 -17.74 19.74
N SER A 788 0.54 -18.95 19.46
CA SER A 788 0.59 -19.62 18.15
C SER A 788 -0.79 -19.94 17.56
N GLY A 789 -1.73 -19.00 17.67
CA GLY A 789 -3.15 -19.12 17.24
C GLY A 789 -3.44 -19.33 15.75
N ARG A 790 -2.47 -19.77 14.95
CA ARG A 790 -2.63 -20.19 13.53
C ARG A 790 -1.86 -21.47 13.15
N GLY A 791 -1.16 -22.13 14.08
CA GLY A 791 -0.51 -23.43 13.82
C GLY A 791 0.60 -23.42 12.77
N VAL A 792 1.28 -22.28 12.56
CA VAL A 792 2.25 -22.06 11.48
C VAL A 792 3.54 -22.87 11.72
N GLY A 793 3.76 -23.91 10.91
CA GLY A 793 4.97 -24.72 10.93
C GLY A 793 6.07 -24.21 10.00
N MET A 794 7.22 -24.91 9.99
CA MET A 794 8.30 -24.64 9.04
C MET A 794 7.93 -25.03 7.61
N ASP A 795 6.91 -25.86 7.41
CA ASP A 795 6.31 -26.12 6.10
C ASP A 795 5.74 -24.85 5.44
N VAL A 796 5.21 -23.90 6.24
CA VAL A 796 4.76 -22.60 5.72
C VAL A 796 5.95 -21.70 5.37
N VAL A 797 7.01 -21.68 6.20
CA VAL A 797 8.27 -20.97 5.87
C VAL A 797 8.86 -21.46 4.55
N ARG A 798 8.91 -22.80 4.36
CA ARG A 798 9.34 -23.40 3.10
C ARG A 798 8.46 -22.97 1.94
N ARG A 799 7.12 -23.11 2.04
CA ARG A 799 6.18 -22.72 0.96
C ARG A 799 6.33 -21.25 0.56
N ASN A 800 6.50 -20.35 1.52
CA ASN A 800 6.67 -18.92 1.24
C ASN A 800 7.99 -18.64 0.51
N ILE A 801 9.07 -19.35 0.87
CA ILE A 801 10.38 -19.24 0.19
C ILE A 801 10.31 -19.86 -1.22
N GLU A 802 9.66 -21.01 -1.38
CA GLU A 802 9.46 -21.65 -2.70
C GLU A 802 8.55 -20.80 -3.62
N ALA A 803 7.53 -20.12 -3.07
CA ALA A 803 6.71 -19.15 -3.81
C ALA A 803 7.50 -17.89 -4.24
N LEU A 804 8.57 -17.55 -3.53
CA LEU A 804 9.58 -16.55 -3.93
C LEU A 804 10.65 -17.14 -4.88
N ARG A 805 10.45 -18.35 -5.41
CA ARG A 805 11.41 -19.11 -6.25
C ARG A 805 12.77 -19.34 -5.57
N GLY A 806 12.82 -19.16 -4.24
CA GLY A 806 13.99 -19.38 -3.42
C GLY A 806 14.13 -20.84 -2.99
N GLN A 807 15.26 -21.13 -2.35
CA GLN A 807 15.51 -22.40 -1.67
C GLN A 807 15.97 -22.13 -0.24
N VAL A 808 15.72 -23.09 0.66
CA VAL A 808 16.16 -23.02 2.06
C VAL A 808 16.93 -24.28 2.42
N GLU A 809 18.16 -24.09 2.90
CA GLU A 809 19.04 -25.12 3.45
C GLU A 809 19.09 -25.02 4.98
N ILE A 810 19.30 -26.15 5.65
CA ILE A 810 19.56 -26.22 7.09
C ILE A 810 20.87 -26.96 7.32
N ARG A 811 21.80 -26.33 8.05
CA ARG A 811 23.06 -26.92 8.48
C ARG A 811 23.13 -26.81 9.99
N SER A 812 23.09 -27.92 10.71
CA SER A 812 23.03 -27.91 12.17
C SER A 812 24.09 -28.84 12.76
N THR A 813 24.50 -28.58 13.99
CA THR A 813 25.37 -29.47 14.76
C THR A 813 24.97 -29.41 16.22
N LYS A 814 24.58 -30.57 16.78
CA LYS A 814 24.17 -30.75 18.17
C LYS A 814 25.24 -30.20 19.12
N GLY A 815 24.84 -29.27 19.99
CA GLY A 815 25.71 -28.54 20.92
C GLY A 815 26.47 -27.34 20.33
N ARG A 816 26.38 -27.05 19.02
CA ARG A 816 26.96 -25.85 18.39
C ARG A 816 25.93 -24.86 17.85
N GLY A 817 24.75 -25.34 17.45
CA GLY A 817 23.66 -24.49 16.95
C GLY A 817 23.22 -24.83 15.54
N THR A 818 22.56 -23.90 14.87
CA THR A 818 21.97 -24.09 13.52
C THR A 818 22.18 -22.87 12.64
N VAL A 819 22.52 -23.12 11.37
CA VAL A 819 22.49 -22.14 10.29
C VAL A 819 21.34 -22.50 9.34
N PHE A 820 20.45 -21.56 9.09
CA PHE A 820 19.46 -21.62 8.02
C PHE A 820 19.92 -20.67 6.90
N SER A 821 20.18 -21.21 5.71
CA SER A 821 20.60 -20.42 4.55
C SER A 821 19.47 -20.35 3.53
N ILE A 822 18.92 -19.15 3.31
CA ILE A 822 17.92 -18.88 2.26
C ILE A 822 18.66 -18.35 1.03
N ARG A 823 18.42 -18.94 -0.14
CA ARG A 823 18.94 -18.49 -1.44
C ARG A 823 17.78 -17.99 -2.29
N LEU A 824 17.87 -16.74 -2.76
CA LEU A 824 16.85 -16.07 -3.59
C LEU A 824 17.47 -15.62 -4.92
N PRO A 825 16.74 -15.71 -6.05
CA PRO A 825 17.21 -15.14 -7.32
C PRO A 825 17.15 -13.59 -7.28
N LEU A 826 18.00 -12.93 -8.08
CA LEU A 826 17.98 -11.46 -8.21
C LEU A 826 16.74 -10.92 -8.95
N THR A 827 16.08 -11.74 -9.77
CA THR A 827 14.89 -11.36 -10.55
C THR A 827 13.80 -12.43 -10.43
N LEU A 828 12.53 -12.00 -10.38
CA LEU A 828 11.37 -12.90 -10.32
C LEU A 828 10.55 -12.98 -11.61
N ALA A 829 10.69 -12.00 -12.51
CA ALA A 829 9.85 -11.85 -13.70
C ALA A 829 10.33 -12.66 -14.91
N ILE A 830 11.61 -13.04 -14.97
CA ILE A 830 12.25 -13.74 -16.11
C ILE A 830 13.06 -14.93 -15.58
N ILE A 831 12.96 -16.08 -16.26
CA ILE A 831 13.83 -17.25 -16.05
C ILE A 831 14.58 -17.63 -17.33
N ASP A 832 15.79 -18.15 -17.17
CA ASP A 832 16.44 -18.99 -18.18
C ASP A 832 15.72 -20.35 -18.23
N GLY A 833 15.00 -20.61 -19.33
CA GLY A 833 14.25 -21.84 -19.56
C GLY A 833 14.83 -22.65 -20.72
N MET A 834 15.02 -23.94 -20.49
CA MET A 834 15.30 -24.92 -21.52
C MET A 834 13.98 -25.36 -22.16
N VAL A 835 13.78 -25.00 -23.42
CA VAL A 835 12.53 -25.23 -24.16
C VAL A 835 12.55 -26.62 -24.78
N VAL A 836 11.52 -27.43 -24.50
CA VAL A 836 11.32 -28.77 -25.06
C VAL A 836 9.97 -28.84 -25.80
N ARG A 837 9.91 -29.63 -26.87
CA ARG A 837 8.65 -29.95 -27.57
C ARG A 837 8.16 -31.35 -27.18
N VAL A 838 6.86 -31.47 -26.99
CA VAL A 838 6.14 -32.73 -26.74
C VAL A 838 4.90 -32.72 -27.64
N GLY A 839 4.87 -33.61 -28.64
CA GLY A 839 3.91 -33.56 -29.74
C GLY A 839 4.02 -32.23 -30.49
N ARG A 840 2.95 -31.43 -30.43
CA ARG A 840 2.90 -30.06 -30.94
C ARG A 840 3.16 -28.98 -29.88
N GLU A 841 2.98 -29.31 -28.61
CA GLU A 841 3.01 -28.36 -27.49
C GLU A 841 4.44 -28.13 -26.99
N ARG A 842 4.67 -26.99 -26.33
CA ARG A 842 5.99 -26.61 -25.78
C ARG A 842 5.95 -26.48 -24.27
N TYR A 843 6.96 -27.06 -23.63
CA TYR A 843 7.17 -27.00 -22.20
C TYR A 843 8.55 -26.41 -21.90
N ILE A 844 8.67 -25.78 -20.73
CA ILE A 844 9.85 -25.02 -20.33
C ILE A 844 10.36 -25.60 -19.02
N ILE A 845 11.59 -26.10 -19.05
CA ILE A 845 12.28 -26.65 -17.87
C ILE A 845 13.26 -25.58 -17.38
N PRO A 846 13.18 -25.08 -16.13
CA PRO A 846 14.14 -24.13 -15.61
C PRO A 846 15.58 -24.63 -15.78
N THR A 847 16.46 -23.87 -16.44
CA THR A 847 17.81 -24.34 -16.82
C THR A 847 18.65 -24.74 -15.61
N LEU A 848 18.46 -24.08 -14.46
CA LEU A 848 19.10 -24.42 -13.18
C LEU A 848 18.75 -25.83 -12.65
N SER A 849 17.67 -26.43 -13.13
CA SER A 849 17.25 -27.79 -12.77
C SER A 849 17.68 -28.86 -13.78
N VAL A 850 18.24 -28.48 -14.94
CA VAL A 850 18.68 -29.41 -16.00
C VAL A 850 20.12 -29.86 -15.74
N VAL A 851 20.32 -31.16 -15.54
CA VAL A 851 21.66 -31.75 -15.32
C VAL A 851 22.32 -32.13 -16.65
N MET A 852 21.57 -32.77 -17.54
CA MET A 852 22.00 -33.21 -18.86
C MET A 852 20.80 -33.69 -19.70
N SER A 853 20.98 -33.86 -21.01
CA SER A 853 20.04 -34.59 -21.86
C SER A 853 20.73 -35.77 -22.54
N ILE A 854 20.01 -36.88 -22.68
CA ILE A 854 20.50 -38.10 -23.33
C ILE A 854 19.43 -38.69 -24.26
N ARG A 855 19.85 -39.53 -25.22
CA ARG A 855 18.94 -40.45 -25.93
C ARG A 855 19.24 -41.87 -25.41
N PRO A 856 18.31 -42.53 -24.70
CA PRO A 856 18.53 -43.86 -24.14
C PRO A 856 18.44 -44.96 -25.22
N GLU A 857 19.14 -46.08 -25.03
CA GLU A 857 18.92 -47.31 -25.79
C GLU A 857 17.88 -48.21 -25.10
N LYS A 858 17.33 -49.21 -25.81
CA LYS A 858 16.34 -50.15 -25.23
C LYS A 858 16.89 -50.98 -24.07
N LYS A 859 18.21 -51.10 -23.93
CA LYS A 859 18.89 -51.78 -22.81
C LYS A 859 18.91 -50.94 -21.52
N ASP A 860 18.81 -49.61 -21.64
CA ASP A 860 18.93 -48.67 -20.52
C ASP A 860 17.56 -48.43 -19.85
N ILE A 861 16.46 -48.87 -20.48
CA ILE A 861 15.10 -48.72 -19.98
C ILE A 861 14.64 -50.04 -19.35
N SER A 862 14.15 -49.97 -18.12
CA SER A 862 13.70 -51.13 -17.35
C SER A 862 12.47 -50.79 -16.50
N THR A 863 11.39 -51.57 -16.62
CA THR A 863 10.19 -51.37 -15.80
C THR A 863 10.31 -52.14 -14.49
N VAL A 864 10.22 -51.44 -13.35
CA VAL A 864 10.37 -52.02 -12.02
C VAL A 864 9.02 -52.04 -11.31
N LEU A 865 8.63 -53.21 -10.80
CA LEU A 865 7.37 -53.41 -10.10
C LEU A 865 7.20 -52.39 -8.95
N ASN A 866 6.04 -51.74 -8.87
CA ASN A 866 5.72 -50.67 -7.92
C ASN A 866 6.64 -49.42 -7.97
N LYS A 867 7.45 -49.25 -9.02
CA LYS A 867 8.27 -48.04 -9.26
C LYS A 867 8.15 -47.43 -10.66
N GLY A 868 7.51 -48.13 -11.60
CA GLY A 868 7.29 -47.64 -12.97
C GLY A 868 8.50 -47.85 -13.87
N GLU A 869 8.64 -47.01 -14.91
CA GLU A 869 9.79 -47.06 -15.81
C GLU A 869 11.01 -46.38 -15.20
N MET A 870 12.14 -47.10 -15.24
CA MET A 870 13.42 -46.67 -14.70
C MET A 870 14.48 -46.66 -15.82
N LEU A 871 15.21 -45.56 -15.89
CA LEU A 871 16.35 -45.34 -16.77
C LEU A 871 17.65 -45.67 -16.03
N GLN A 872 18.48 -46.55 -16.58
CA GLN A 872 19.80 -46.87 -16.05
C GLN A 872 20.84 -45.90 -16.60
N LEU A 873 21.36 -45.03 -15.74
CA LEU A 873 22.37 -44.03 -16.07
C LEU A 873 23.57 -44.17 -15.12
N GLN A 874 24.76 -44.41 -15.68
CA GLN A 874 26.01 -44.60 -14.92
C GLN A 874 25.88 -45.68 -13.82
N GLY A 875 25.13 -46.74 -14.09
CA GLY A 875 24.87 -47.84 -13.15
C GLY A 875 23.81 -47.56 -12.07
N LYS A 876 23.26 -46.34 -12.00
CA LYS A 876 22.13 -45.99 -11.12
C LYS A 876 20.82 -46.08 -11.88
N LEU A 877 19.75 -46.53 -11.23
CA LEU A 877 18.39 -46.48 -11.78
C LEU A 877 17.72 -45.17 -11.35
N LEU A 878 17.21 -44.41 -12.32
CA LEU A 878 16.49 -43.15 -12.16
C LEU A 878 15.06 -43.32 -12.65
N PRO A 879 14.02 -42.87 -11.93
CA PRO A 879 12.67 -42.85 -12.47
C PRO A 879 12.60 -41.85 -13.64
N PHE A 880 11.83 -42.15 -14.69
CA PHE A 880 11.56 -41.18 -15.75
C PHE A 880 10.10 -41.16 -16.20
N PHE A 881 9.66 -40.01 -16.70
CA PHE A 881 8.30 -39.76 -17.14
C PHE A 881 8.19 -39.59 -18.64
N ARG A 882 7.04 -40.01 -19.18
CA ARG A 882 6.59 -39.68 -20.54
C ARG A 882 5.68 -38.47 -20.48
N MET A 883 6.16 -37.29 -20.89
CA MET A 883 5.37 -36.06 -20.86
C MET A 883 4.06 -36.17 -21.62
N GLY A 884 4.08 -36.89 -22.75
CA GLY A 884 2.88 -37.15 -23.57
C GLY A 884 1.80 -37.97 -22.85
N GLU A 885 2.16 -38.79 -21.87
CA GLU A 885 1.20 -39.56 -21.07
C GLU A 885 0.77 -38.77 -19.83
N LEU A 886 1.71 -38.11 -19.15
CA LEU A 886 1.43 -37.33 -17.93
C LEU A 886 0.50 -36.12 -18.20
N PHE A 887 0.72 -35.41 -19.31
CA PHE A 887 -0.10 -34.25 -19.72
C PHE A 887 -1.04 -34.54 -20.90
N GLN A 888 -1.27 -35.84 -21.19
CA GLN A 888 -2.15 -36.36 -22.25
C GLN A 888 -2.04 -35.60 -23.58
N VAL A 889 -0.81 -35.53 -24.12
CA VAL A 889 -0.48 -34.73 -25.30
C VAL A 889 -0.52 -35.58 -26.56
N GLU A 890 -1.43 -35.25 -27.48
CA GLU A 890 -1.53 -35.92 -28.77
C GLU A 890 -0.25 -35.74 -29.62
N GLY A 891 0.13 -36.80 -30.33
CA GLY A 891 1.27 -36.80 -31.24
C GLY A 891 2.66 -36.85 -30.58
N ALA A 892 2.75 -36.93 -29.25
CA ALA A 892 4.01 -37.12 -28.54
C ALA A 892 4.65 -38.50 -28.82
N SER A 893 5.98 -38.60 -28.83
CA SER A 893 6.67 -39.86 -29.11
C SER A 893 6.49 -40.87 -27.99
N ARG A 894 6.02 -42.07 -28.36
CA ARG A 894 5.98 -43.25 -27.48
C ARG A 894 7.24 -44.11 -27.53
N ASP A 895 8.18 -43.88 -28.48
CA ASP A 895 9.48 -44.56 -28.46
C ASP A 895 10.54 -43.65 -27.82
N ALA A 896 10.89 -43.97 -26.57
CA ALA A 896 11.90 -43.28 -25.78
C ALA A 896 13.31 -43.32 -26.40
N THR A 897 13.57 -44.27 -27.32
CA THR A 897 14.86 -44.39 -28.01
C THR A 897 14.99 -43.51 -29.25
N GLN A 898 13.88 -42.95 -29.74
CA GLN A 898 13.88 -41.95 -30.81
C GLN A 898 13.83 -40.53 -30.24
N ALA A 899 13.07 -40.36 -29.15
CA ALA A 899 12.97 -39.14 -28.37
C ALA A 899 14.25 -38.85 -27.55
N LEU A 900 14.16 -37.88 -26.63
CA LEU A 900 15.23 -37.40 -25.76
C LEU A 900 14.77 -37.42 -24.30
N VAL A 901 15.59 -37.91 -23.37
CA VAL A 901 15.34 -37.79 -21.92
C VAL A 901 16.21 -36.65 -21.37
N VAL A 902 15.56 -35.60 -20.87
CA VAL A 902 16.20 -34.54 -20.07
C VAL A 902 16.26 -35.03 -18.62
N ILE A 903 17.46 -35.13 -18.06
CA ILE A 903 17.67 -35.46 -16.65
C ILE A 903 17.59 -34.16 -15.86
N VAL A 904 16.60 -34.09 -14.97
CA VAL A 904 16.38 -32.97 -14.05
C VAL A 904 16.74 -33.37 -12.62
N GLU A 905 17.13 -32.39 -11.82
CA GLU A 905 17.43 -32.55 -10.40
C GLU A 905 16.69 -31.50 -9.56
N ASP A 906 16.07 -31.96 -8.47
CA ASP A 906 15.66 -31.13 -7.34
C ASP A 906 16.18 -31.75 -6.04
N ASN A 907 16.71 -30.93 -5.13
CA ASN A 907 17.13 -31.36 -3.80
C ASN A 907 18.08 -32.58 -3.76
N GLY A 908 18.91 -32.79 -4.80
CA GLY A 908 19.79 -33.96 -4.94
C GLY A 908 19.12 -35.24 -5.48
N ARG A 909 17.80 -35.20 -5.72
CA ARG A 909 17.01 -36.30 -6.31
C ARG A 909 16.81 -36.03 -7.80
N ARG A 910 16.97 -37.08 -8.61
CA ARG A 910 16.96 -36.98 -10.08
C ARG A 910 15.77 -37.71 -10.67
N ALA A 911 15.18 -37.12 -11.70
CA ALA A 911 14.18 -37.76 -12.56
C ALA A 911 14.54 -37.51 -14.03
N GLY A 912 14.13 -38.42 -14.91
CA GLY A 912 14.13 -38.18 -16.35
C GLY A 912 12.78 -37.62 -16.83
N ILE A 913 12.81 -36.72 -17.80
CA ILE A 913 11.64 -36.19 -18.50
C ILE A 913 11.83 -36.50 -19.99
N LEU A 914 10.98 -37.36 -20.55
CA LEU A 914 10.99 -37.67 -21.98
C LEU A 914 10.26 -36.59 -22.77
N CYS A 915 10.98 -35.99 -23.74
CA CYS A 915 10.47 -35.02 -24.71
C CYS A 915 10.94 -35.38 -26.12
N ASP A 916 10.24 -34.89 -27.15
CA ASP A 916 10.52 -35.29 -28.53
C ASP A 916 11.73 -34.55 -29.10
N GLU A 917 11.87 -33.26 -28.77
CA GLU A 917 12.95 -32.40 -29.25
C GLU A 917 13.32 -31.32 -28.22
N LEU A 918 14.60 -30.99 -28.15
CA LEU A 918 15.15 -29.88 -27.36
C LEU A 918 15.33 -28.67 -28.28
N LEU A 919 14.52 -27.63 -28.10
CA LEU A 919 14.54 -26.44 -28.96
C LEU A 919 15.63 -25.43 -28.56
N GLY A 920 16.14 -25.54 -27.33
CA GLY A 920 17.27 -24.76 -26.81
C GLY A 920 16.94 -23.93 -25.57
N GLN A 921 17.94 -23.22 -25.04
CA GLN A 921 17.75 -22.28 -23.92
C GLN A 921 17.19 -20.94 -24.45
N GLN A 922 16.20 -20.39 -23.77
CA GLN A 922 15.63 -19.07 -24.02
C GLN A 922 15.37 -18.35 -22.70
N GLN A 923 15.44 -17.01 -22.71
CA GLN A 923 15.01 -16.19 -21.58
C GLN A 923 13.52 -15.87 -21.74
N ILE A 924 12.78 -16.11 -20.66
CA ILE A 924 11.33 -16.25 -20.72
C ILE A 924 10.69 -15.47 -19.57
N VAL A 925 9.82 -14.53 -19.92
CA VAL A 925 8.96 -13.80 -18.97
C VAL A 925 7.88 -14.75 -18.45
N ILE A 926 7.73 -14.85 -17.12
CA ILE A 926 6.64 -15.62 -16.51
C ILE A 926 5.41 -14.72 -16.37
N LYS A 927 4.26 -15.17 -16.87
CA LYS A 927 2.93 -14.63 -16.50
C LYS A 927 2.21 -15.67 -15.61
N SER A 928 1.39 -15.20 -14.66
CA SER A 928 0.59 -16.09 -13.79
C SER A 928 -0.51 -16.79 -14.60
N LEU A 929 -0.82 -18.04 -14.27
CA LEU A 929 -1.86 -18.85 -14.93
C LEU A 929 -3.29 -18.51 -14.42
N GLY A 930 -3.59 -17.23 -14.19
CA GLY A 930 -4.82 -16.80 -13.51
C GLY A 930 -4.96 -17.35 -12.08
N GLU A 931 -6.18 -17.36 -11.55
CA GLU A 931 -6.51 -18.09 -10.31
C GLU A 931 -7.03 -19.51 -10.60
N ALA A 932 -7.76 -19.70 -11.71
CA ALA A 932 -8.40 -20.95 -12.09
C ALA A 932 -7.42 -22.14 -12.21
N LEU A 933 -6.15 -21.87 -12.53
CA LEU A 933 -5.15 -22.91 -12.84
C LEU A 933 -4.04 -23.01 -11.77
N ARG A 934 -4.22 -22.38 -10.60
CA ARG A 934 -3.33 -22.56 -9.45
C ARG A 934 -3.48 -23.97 -8.89
N GLY A 935 -2.35 -24.69 -8.77
CA GLY A 935 -2.32 -26.01 -8.15
C GLY A 935 -2.37 -27.20 -9.11
N ILE A 936 -2.17 -27.00 -10.42
CA ILE A 936 -1.95 -28.13 -11.35
C ILE A 936 -0.58 -28.75 -11.06
N ASP A 937 -0.57 -29.97 -10.50
CA ASP A 937 0.66 -30.71 -10.19
C ASP A 937 1.57 -30.85 -11.42
N GLY A 938 2.83 -30.45 -11.26
CA GLY A 938 3.84 -30.48 -12.34
C GLY A 938 3.92 -29.22 -13.19
N LEU A 939 3.09 -28.19 -12.96
CA LEU A 939 3.20 -26.87 -13.61
C LEU A 939 3.48 -25.75 -12.60
N ALA A 940 4.36 -24.82 -12.98
CA ALA A 940 4.82 -23.70 -12.14
C ALA A 940 4.43 -22.31 -12.68
N GLY A 941 3.94 -22.20 -13.92
CA GLY A 941 3.56 -20.92 -14.52
C GLY A 941 3.37 -20.98 -16.03
N GLY A 942 2.91 -19.87 -16.60
CA GLY A 942 2.76 -19.66 -18.04
C GLY A 942 3.85 -18.74 -18.59
N ALA A 943 4.08 -18.83 -19.89
CA ALA A 943 5.08 -18.06 -20.61
C ALA A 943 4.60 -17.73 -22.02
N ILE A 944 4.93 -16.53 -22.51
CA ILE A 944 4.75 -16.18 -23.92
C ILE A 944 6.04 -16.55 -24.65
N MET A 945 5.92 -17.45 -25.64
CA MET A 945 7.03 -17.84 -26.50
C MET A 945 7.29 -16.77 -27.57
N PRO A 946 8.50 -16.72 -28.16
CA PRO A 946 8.84 -15.75 -29.21
C PRO A 946 8.06 -15.87 -30.54
N ASP A 947 7.18 -16.84 -30.71
CA ASP A 947 6.27 -16.93 -31.87
C ASP A 947 4.80 -16.72 -31.48
N GLY A 948 4.54 -16.11 -30.33
CA GLY A 948 3.21 -15.87 -29.79
C GLY A 948 2.51 -17.13 -29.24
N THR A 949 3.14 -18.30 -29.32
CA THR A 949 2.59 -19.51 -28.67
C THR A 949 2.76 -19.44 -27.16
N VAL A 950 1.88 -20.10 -26.40
CA VAL A 950 2.03 -20.20 -24.94
C VAL A 950 2.88 -21.41 -24.59
N GLY A 951 3.94 -21.19 -23.81
CA GLY A 951 4.76 -22.24 -23.20
C GLY A 951 4.33 -22.49 -21.76
N LEU A 952 4.35 -23.76 -21.34
CA LEU A 952 4.04 -24.14 -19.95
C LEU A 952 5.32 -24.45 -19.18
N ILE A 953 5.53 -23.77 -18.05
CA ILE A 953 6.72 -23.93 -17.20
C ILE A 953 6.48 -25.10 -16.24
N LEU A 954 7.41 -26.06 -16.18
CA LEU A 954 7.27 -27.25 -15.34
C LEU A 954 7.69 -26.98 -13.88
N ASP A 955 6.89 -27.46 -12.91
CA ASP A 955 7.35 -27.66 -11.53
C ASP A 955 8.21 -28.93 -11.48
N VAL A 956 9.52 -28.77 -11.68
CA VAL A 956 10.49 -29.86 -11.55
C VAL A 956 10.46 -30.47 -10.16
N ALA A 957 10.29 -29.68 -9.10
CA ALA A 957 10.25 -30.22 -7.74
C ALA A 957 8.98 -31.08 -7.54
N GLY A 958 7.84 -30.69 -8.13
CA GLY A 958 6.61 -31.48 -8.20
C GLY A 958 6.81 -32.81 -8.93
N LEU A 959 7.38 -32.77 -10.13
CA LEU A 959 7.68 -33.97 -10.91
C LEU A 959 8.65 -34.91 -10.15
N VAL A 960 9.72 -34.38 -9.57
CA VAL A 960 10.69 -35.17 -8.77
C VAL A 960 10.05 -35.75 -7.50
N ARG A 961 9.15 -35.01 -6.82
CA ARG A 961 8.34 -35.54 -5.70
C ARG A 961 7.46 -36.71 -6.15
N LEU A 962 6.73 -36.54 -7.26
CA LEU A 962 5.81 -37.55 -7.81
C LEU A 962 6.56 -38.83 -8.24
N ALA A 963 7.77 -38.69 -8.79
CA ALA A 963 8.62 -39.81 -9.21
C ALA A 963 9.06 -40.72 -8.04
N HIS A 964 9.14 -40.18 -6.83
CA HIS A 964 9.65 -40.87 -5.65
C HIS A 964 8.54 -41.25 -4.64
N SER A 965 7.32 -40.75 -4.82
CA SER A 965 6.17 -41.07 -3.94
C SER A 965 5.55 -42.43 -4.22
N GLY A 966 5.74 -42.98 -5.43
CA GLY A 966 5.16 -44.26 -5.84
C GLY A 966 3.66 -44.20 -6.16
N ALA A 967 3.10 -43.00 -6.36
CA ALA A 967 1.74 -42.83 -6.84
C ALA A 967 1.63 -43.36 -8.29
N LYS A 968 0.80 -44.40 -8.47
CA LYS A 968 0.53 -45.14 -9.72
C LYS A 968 0.90 -44.38 -11.03
N ASN A 969 1.98 -44.80 -11.70
CA ASN A 969 2.13 -44.52 -13.13
C ASN A 969 0.90 -45.04 -13.87
N GLY A 970 0.21 -44.18 -14.63
CA GLY A 970 -1.09 -44.45 -15.23
C GLY A 970 -1.04 -45.38 -16.45
N ILE A 971 -0.67 -46.64 -16.25
CA ILE A 971 -0.74 -47.70 -17.27
C ILE A 971 -2.02 -48.52 -17.01
N PRO A 972 -3.03 -48.47 -17.90
CA PRO A 972 -4.07 -49.49 -17.96
C PRO A 972 -3.45 -50.83 -18.37
N GLU A 973 -3.84 -51.94 -17.74
CA GLU A 973 -3.35 -53.26 -18.13
C GLU A 973 -3.76 -53.59 -19.57
N GLU A 974 -2.79 -53.93 -20.43
CA GLU A 974 -3.11 -54.57 -21.71
C GLU A 974 -3.67 -55.99 -21.44
N PRO A 975 -4.89 -56.32 -21.87
CA PRO A 975 -5.42 -57.66 -21.70
C PRO A 975 -4.64 -58.64 -22.57
N SER A 976 -4.01 -59.64 -21.95
CA SER A 976 -3.24 -60.68 -22.64
C SER A 976 -4.08 -61.38 -23.71
N ALA A 977 -3.51 -61.63 -24.89
CA ALA A 977 -4.23 -62.13 -26.07
C ALA A 977 -4.93 -63.49 -25.84
N GLY A 978 -6.20 -63.45 -25.46
CA GLY A 978 -7.07 -64.62 -25.28
C GLY A 978 -8.55 -64.21 -25.20
N GLU A 979 -9.40 -64.97 -25.90
CA GLU A 979 -10.88 -64.88 -25.92
C GLU A 979 -11.54 -63.52 -26.30
N ARG A 980 -12.17 -63.48 -27.48
CA ARG A 980 -13.09 -62.40 -27.87
C ARG A 980 -14.49 -62.63 -27.28
N ARG A 981 -15.05 -61.64 -26.59
CA ARG A 981 -16.51 -61.47 -26.37
C ARG A 981 -16.91 -60.00 -26.60
N PRO A 982 -18.17 -59.70 -26.98
CA PRO A 982 -18.58 -58.37 -27.41
C PRO A 982 -18.64 -57.36 -26.24
N ALA A 983 -18.49 -56.08 -26.58
CA ALA A 983 -18.44 -54.99 -25.60
C ALA A 983 -19.84 -54.61 -25.04
N PRO A 984 -19.93 -54.24 -23.76
CA PRO A 984 -21.03 -53.42 -23.25
C PRO A 984 -20.79 -51.93 -23.56
N GLU A 985 -21.87 -51.13 -23.53
CA GLU A 985 -21.83 -49.69 -23.77
C GLU A 985 -21.22 -48.92 -22.57
N PRO A 986 -20.59 -47.75 -22.80
CA PRO A 986 -19.98 -46.97 -21.73
C PRO A 986 -21.04 -46.31 -20.84
N LYS A 987 -20.92 -46.52 -19.53
CA LYS A 987 -21.65 -45.71 -18.54
C LYS A 987 -20.83 -44.47 -18.19
N THR A 988 -21.49 -43.32 -18.21
CA THR A 988 -20.99 -42.06 -17.64
C THR A 988 -20.88 -42.16 -16.13
N GLU A 989 -19.79 -41.61 -15.56
CA GLU A 989 -19.66 -40.95 -14.23
C GLU A 989 -18.27 -41.20 -13.60
N THR A 990 -17.30 -40.33 -13.92
CA THR A 990 -16.33 -39.74 -12.98
C THR A 990 -15.44 -38.78 -13.77
N GLY A 991 -15.44 -37.49 -13.42
CA GLY A 991 -14.67 -36.47 -14.15
C GLY A 991 -13.17 -36.72 -14.03
N THR A 992 -12.47 -36.85 -15.16
CA THR A 992 -11.03 -37.08 -15.20
C THR A 992 -10.26 -35.77 -15.24
N THR A 993 -8.99 -35.80 -14.80
CA THR A 993 -8.04 -34.69 -14.89
C THR A 993 -7.64 -34.32 -16.33
N ALA A 994 -8.24 -34.95 -17.34
CA ALA A 994 -8.05 -34.63 -18.75
C ALA A 994 -8.84 -33.37 -19.15
N ASP A 995 -10.13 -33.32 -18.78
CA ASP A 995 -11.01 -32.20 -19.13
C ASP A 995 -10.50 -30.90 -18.52
N THR A 996 -10.14 -30.92 -17.24
CA THR A 996 -9.56 -29.73 -16.57
C THR A 996 -8.23 -29.27 -17.14
N MET A 997 -7.44 -30.11 -17.81
CA MET A 997 -6.23 -29.67 -18.54
C MET A 997 -6.54 -29.18 -19.96
N ALA A 998 -7.62 -29.63 -20.60
CA ALA A 998 -8.10 -29.07 -21.86
C ALA A 998 -8.72 -27.68 -21.62
N ASP A 999 -9.61 -27.57 -20.64
CA ASP A 999 -10.21 -26.33 -20.18
C ASP A 999 -9.15 -25.35 -19.66
N ALA A 1000 -8.11 -25.83 -18.98
CA ALA A 1000 -6.97 -24.99 -18.60
C ALA A 1000 -6.28 -24.34 -19.81
N ARG A 1001 -6.04 -25.12 -20.88
CA ARG A 1001 -5.41 -24.62 -22.11
C ARG A 1001 -6.34 -23.71 -22.91
N ALA A 1002 -7.65 -23.96 -22.89
CA ALA A 1002 -8.65 -23.11 -23.53
C ALA A 1002 -8.83 -21.78 -22.77
N GLY A 1003 -9.03 -21.84 -21.46
CA GLY A 1003 -9.11 -20.70 -20.56
C GLY A 1003 -7.86 -19.83 -20.62
N LEU A 1004 -6.67 -20.42 -20.49
CA LEU A 1004 -5.41 -19.67 -20.60
C LEU A 1004 -5.23 -19.04 -21.99
N ARG A 1005 -5.58 -19.72 -23.09
CA ARG A 1005 -5.53 -19.11 -24.43
C ARG A 1005 -6.52 -17.96 -24.58
N SER A 1006 -7.70 -18.04 -23.95
CA SER A 1006 -8.71 -16.97 -23.93
C SER A 1006 -8.25 -15.77 -23.08
N GLU A 1007 -7.72 -16.04 -21.89
CA GLU A 1007 -7.25 -15.04 -20.91
C GLU A 1007 -5.99 -14.32 -21.40
N LEU A 1008 -5.05 -15.03 -22.06
CA LEU A 1008 -3.88 -14.39 -22.69
C LEU A 1008 -4.24 -13.66 -24.00
N ALA A 1009 -5.21 -14.16 -24.79
CA ALA A 1009 -5.70 -13.42 -25.96
C ALA A 1009 -6.34 -12.08 -25.53
N ALA A 1010 -7.10 -12.07 -24.44
CA ALA A 1010 -7.64 -10.86 -23.81
C ALA A 1010 -6.60 -10.02 -23.02
N GLN A 1011 -5.31 -10.37 -23.10
CA GLN A 1011 -4.16 -9.60 -22.59
C GLN A 1011 -3.13 -9.29 -23.70
N THR A 1012 -3.41 -9.66 -24.96
CA THR A 1012 -2.55 -9.40 -26.13
C THR A 1012 -3.30 -8.78 -27.31
N ALA A 1013 -4.63 -8.70 -27.22
CA ALA A 1013 -5.45 -7.63 -27.79
C ALA A 1013 -5.64 -6.54 -26.71
#